data_AF-A0A0S8DMW4-F1
#
_entry.id   AF-A0A0S8DMW4-F1
#
_cell.length_a   1.000
_cell.length_b   1.000
_cell.length_c   1.000
_cell.angle_alpha   90.00
_cell.angle_beta   90.00
_cell.angle_gamma   90.00
#
_symmetry.space_group_name_H-M   'P 1'
#
loop_
_entity.id
_entity.type
_entity.pdbx_description
1 polymer ?
#
loop_
_entity_poly.entity_id
_entity_poly.type
_entity_poly.pdbx_seq_one_letter_code
_entity_poly.pdbx_strand_id
1 'polypeptide(L)'
;MQKVTEKKGWLKLLLIICVVLLSGIAQNVAAMSDEDCLDCHTDPDLTVEVDGKTIQLTVDEAKYMTSVHVDNGCVSCHEEADVEDAPHPYPMTPVDCANCHDDVAEIFANSLHGQALEKNDPYAPACIDCHGKHDILPMTDNDSPTYILNIPFTCGRCHKEGSPMTLTHDIAKHNILQNYSMSIHGEGLYRKGLTVTAVCTSCHTAHNVLPHTDPNSTISRLNVVKTCMKCHANIEEAHTKIVRGELWEKEPHKVPACVECHGPHQARRVLYEDSLNDQFCLKCHANPDLKMILANGDERSLYVNVDDFEHSIHQEKRIACAKCHVNVDHQNSPVCKDSGKVDCSICHARVVDLYNKSTHGMLAAKNDKNAPICSDCHGSHGIMPKANYESPIFARNIPDLCGRCHREGEKAALRYTGTQHDIIQHYKMSIHGRGLSQSGLMVSATCTNCHTAHSMLPAANPESSVNRENIIKACAQCHLGIAEKFSSSIHSPTVSKTDKKLPVCNDCHTSHTISRHDTAGFRGLILDECGTCHEHETDTYFETYHGKASMLSGGEKTAKCSDCHGSHDILPAYYSESRLNRRNVVETCRKCHPGSNRKFTGYLTHATHHDRDKYPYLYYTFWGMTGLLVGTFAFFGIHTLFWVPRSFRERFKKRREHSRQKILKKDE
;
A
#
# COMPACT_ATOMS: atom_id res chain seq x y z
N MET A 1 18.57 79.59 42.86
CA MET A 1 17.12 79.27 42.91
C MET A 1 17.00 77.93 43.65
N GLN A 2 17.00 77.81 44.99
CA GLN A 2 16.41 78.60 46.07
C GLN A 2 14.90 78.86 45.88
N LYS A 3 14.12 78.39 46.86
CA LYS A 3 12.64 78.36 46.98
C LYS A 3 12.02 77.24 46.12
N VAL A 4 11.31 76.24 46.64
CA VAL A 4 10.15 76.30 47.53
C VAL A 4 10.04 75.00 48.34
N THR A 5 10.57 75.00 49.57
CA THR A 5 10.07 74.19 50.69
C THR A 5 9.06 75.07 51.46
N GLU A 6 7.94 74.51 51.94
CA GLU A 6 6.89 75.13 52.80
C GLU A 6 5.45 75.24 52.23
N LYS A 7 4.96 74.30 51.40
CA LYS A 7 3.50 74.21 51.11
C LYS A 7 2.88 72.80 51.18
N LYS A 8 3.55 71.82 51.80
CA LYS A 8 3.05 70.42 51.89
C LYS A 8 2.39 70.02 53.22
N GLY A 9 2.35 70.90 54.23
CA GLY A 9 1.79 70.59 55.56
C GLY A 9 0.27 70.81 55.68
N TRP A 10 -0.27 71.91 55.15
CA TRP A 10 -1.67 72.28 55.35
C TRP A 10 -2.66 71.52 54.45
N LEU A 11 -2.25 71.11 53.25
CA LEU A 11 -3.12 70.35 52.34
C LEU A 11 -3.36 68.91 52.84
N LYS A 12 -2.40 68.32 53.55
CA LYS A 12 -2.55 66.97 54.13
C LYS A 12 -3.49 66.96 55.34
N LEU A 13 -3.52 68.03 56.14
CA LEU A 13 -4.40 68.12 57.30
C LEU A 13 -5.88 68.29 56.89
N LEU A 14 -6.15 69.08 55.84
CA LEU A 14 -7.49 69.25 55.27
C LEU A 14 -8.01 67.98 54.58
N LEU A 15 -7.13 67.21 53.92
CA LEU A 15 -7.53 65.94 53.29
C LEU A 15 -7.87 64.87 54.33
N ILE A 16 -7.14 64.80 55.45
CA ILE A 16 -7.40 63.84 56.53
C ILE A 16 -8.70 64.19 57.27
N ILE A 17 -9.01 65.47 57.47
CA ILE A 17 -10.27 65.89 58.11
C ILE A 17 -11.47 65.63 57.19
N CYS A 18 -11.35 65.81 55.87
CA CYS A 18 -12.40 65.40 54.92
C CYS A 18 -12.63 63.88 54.86
N VAL A 19 -11.57 63.07 54.96
CA VAL A 19 -11.71 61.60 54.95
C VAL A 19 -12.34 61.09 56.25
N VAL A 20 -12.02 61.70 57.40
CA VAL A 20 -12.64 61.34 58.69
C VAL A 20 -14.11 61.81 58.79
N LEU A 21 -14.49 62.90 58.13
CA LEU A 21 -15.89 63.39 58.10
C LEU A 21 -16.78 62.69 57.07
N LEU A 22 -16.23 62.00 56.08
CA LEU A 22 -16.96 61.12 55.15
C LEU A 22 -17.12 59.68 55.67
N SER A 23 -16.58 59.37 56.85
CA SER A 23 -16.70 58.06 57.50
C SER A 23 -17.95 57.93 58.39
N GLY A 24 -18.81 58.96 58.42
CA GLY A 24 -20.08 58.94 59.14
C GLY A 24 -21.25 58.85 58.18
N ILE A 25 -22.06 57.80 58.32
CA ILE A 25 -23.25 57.43 57.52
C ILE A 25 -22.91 56.56 56.29
N ALA A 26 -22.34 55.39 56.54
CA ALA A 26 -22.85 54.19 55.87
C ALA A 26 -23.71 53.48 56.93
N GLN A 27 -25.03 53.59 56.79
CA GLN A 27 -25.90 52.63 57.46
C GLN A 27 -25.57 51.27 56.83
N ASN A 28 -25.03 50.35 57.62
CA ASN A 28 -25.02 48.94 57.27
C ASN A 28 -26.50 48.53 57.16
N VAL A 29 -27.03 48.51 55.95
CA VAL A 29 -28.04 47.51 55.62
C VAL A 29 -27.24 46.22 55.58
N ALA A 30 -27.25 45.48 56.69
CA ALA A 30 -26.60 44.19 56.73
C ALA A 30 -27.41 43.26 55.83
N ALA A 31 -26.91 42.99 54.64
CA ALA A 31 -27.40 41.85 53.86
C ALA A 31 -27.23 40.58 54.71
N MET A 32 -28.18 39.66 54.64
CA MET A 32 -28.09 38.40 55.39
C MET A 32 -26.77 37.69 55.05
N SER A 33 -26.05 37.25 56.09
CA SER A 33 -24.81 36.53 55.92
C SER A 33 -25.05 35.04 55.65
N ASP A 34 -24.03 34.34 55.14
CA ASP A 34 -24.11 32.89 54.96
C ASP A 34 -24.29 32.14 56.28
N GLU A 35 -23.70 32.66 57.37
CA GLU A 35 -23.86 32.12 58.73
C GLU A 35 -25.33 32.17 59.15
N ASP A 36 -26.03 33.30 58.89
CA ASP A 36 -27.46 33.45 59.20
C ASP A 36 -28.33 32.45 58.42
N CYS A 37 -27.95 32.11 57.19
CA CYS A 37 -28.65 31.12 56.37
C CYS A 37 -28.40 29.69 56.89
N LEU A 38 -27.14 29.37 57.18
CA LEU A 38 -26.71 28.02 57.59
C LEU A 38 -27.22 27.65 58.98
N ASP A 39 -27.44 28.62 59.88
CA ASP A 39 -28.04 28.40 61.21
C ASP A 39 -29.39 27.67 61.14
N CYS A 40 -30.18 27.93 60.09
CA CYS A 40 -31.45 27.24 59.86
C CYS A 40 -31.32 26.10 58.83
N HIS A 41 -30.61 26.34 57.72
CA HIS A 41 -30.57 25.41 56.59
C HIS A 41 -29.65 24.20 56.80
N THR A 42 -28.91 24.10 57.91
CA THR A 42 -28.17 22.87 58.26
C THR A 42 -28.97 21.92 59.16
N ASP A 43 -30.16 22.33 59.64
CA ASP A 43 -31.01 21.50 60.51
C ASP A 43 -31.66 20.35 59.72
N PRO A 44 -31.33 19.07 59.98
CA PRO A 44 -31.87 17.91 59.27
C PRO A 44 -33.39 17.74 59.39
N ASP A 45 -34.03 18.39 60.37
CA ASP A 45 -35.48 18.33 60.58
C ASP A 45 -36.23 19.44 59.81
N LEU A 46 -35.53 20.37 59.16
CA LEU A 46 -36.14 21.46 58.40
C LEU A 46 -36.84 20.94 57.13
N THR A 47 -38.17 20.88 57.18
CA THR A 47 -39.02 20.30 56.12
C THR A 47 -40.25 21.15 55.82
N VAL A 48 -40.75 21.03 54.59
CA VAL A 48 -42.02 21.62 54.15
C VAL A 48 -42.85 20.58 53.39
N GLU A 49 -44.17 20.60 53.56
CA GLU A 49 -45.12 19.77 52.83
C GLU A 49 -45.57 20.48 51.54
N VAL A 50 -45.28 19.90 50.38
CA VAL A 50 -45.75 20.39 49.07
C VAL A 50 -46.43 19.25 48.34
N ASP A 51 -47.68 19.46 47.93
CA ASP A 51 -48.50 18.46 47.20
C ASP A 51 -48.52 17.06 47.86
N GLY A 52 -48.52 17.02 49.20
CA GLY A 52 -48.54 15.79 50.00
C GLY A 52 -47.20 15.04 50.05
N LYS A 53 -46.09 15.71 49.71
CA LYS A 53 -44.73 15.20 49.86
C LYS A 53 -43.92 16.11 50.79
N THR A 54 -43.25 15.51 51.77
CA THR A 54 -42.29 16.18 52.63
C THR A 54 -41.00 16.47 51.85
N ILE A 55 -40.61 17.74 51.74
CA ILE A 55 -39.38 18.22 51.11
C ILE A 55 -38.44 18.75 52.20
N GLN A 56 -37.20 18.27 52.25
CA GLN A 56 -36.17 18.83 53.11
C GLN A 56 -35.61 20.10 52.51
N LEU A 57 -35.52 21.16 53.31
CA LEU A 57 -34.97 22.46 52.92
C LEU A 57 -33.53 22.62 53.41
N THR A 58 -32.76 21.54 53.43
CA THR A 58 -31.43 21.50 54.02
C THR A 58 -30.32 21.70 53.00
N VAL A 59 -29.24 22.37 53.42
CA VAL A 59 -27.99 22.54 52.69
C VAL A 59 -26.87 21.81 53.45
N ASP A 60 -26.10 21.01 52.72
CA ASP A 60 -24.92 20.32 53.25
C ASP A 60 -23.76 21.33 53.24
N GLU A 61 -23.50 21.97 54.38
CA GLU A 61 -22.46 22.99 54.54
C GLU A 61 -21.10 22.48 54.05
N ALA A 62 -20.72 21.25 54.41
CA ALA A 62 -19.43 20.70 54.03
C ALA A 62 -19.27 20.57 52.51
N LYS A 63 -20.35 20.25 51.79
CA LYS A 63 -20.34 20.22 50.32
C LYS A 63 -20.37 21.62 49.71
N TYR A 64 -21.17 22.53 50.28
CA TYR A 64 -21.22 23.92 49.81
C TYR A 64 -19.85 24.59 49.88
N MET A 65 -19.10 24.35 50.96
CA MET A 65 -17.74 24.88 51.14
C MET A 65 -16.73 24.38 50.09
N THR A 66 -17.05 23.32 49.34
CA THR A 66 -16.22 22.84 48.23
C THR A 66 -16.64 23.38 46.87
N SER A 67 -17.76 24.10 46.80
CA SER A 67 -18.26 24.64 45.55
C SER A 67 -17.39 25.78 45.03
N VAL A 68 -17.30 25.91 43.71
CA VAL A 68 -16.66 27.05 43.03
C VAL A 68 -17.35 28.38 43.29
N HIS A 69 -18.59 28.37 43.81
CA HIS A 69 -19.38 29.57 44.10
C HIS A 69 -19.42 29.93 45.59
N VAL A 70 -18.64 29.27 46.45
CA VAL A 70 -18.65 29.51 47.90
C VAL A 70 -18.41 30.98 48.27
N ASP A 71 -17.53 31.66 47.54
CA ASP A 71 -17.18 33.06 47.83
C ASP A 71 -18.26 34.08 47.43
N ASN A 72 -19.32 33.66 46.73
CA ASN A 72 -20.41 34.55 46.30
C ASN A 72 -21.47 34.76 47.39
N GLY A 73 -21.56 33.84 48.36
CA GLY A 73 -22.61 33.81 49.38
C GLY A 73 -24.00 33.42 48.86
N CYS A 74 -24.89 33.07 49.80
CA CYS A 74 -26.20 32.48 49.55
C CYS A 74 -27.15 33.46 48.84
N VAL A 75 -27.21 34.71 49.30
CA VAL A 75 -28.11 35.75 48.78
C VAL A 75 -27.74 36.22 47.37
N SER A 76 -26.50 35.98 46.92
CA SER A 76 -26.10 36.29 45.53
C SER A 76 -26.79 35.40 44.51
N CYS A 77 -27.24 34.20 44.90
CA CYS A 77 -28.02 33.31 44.06
C CYS A 77 -29.51 33.33 44.44
N HIS A 78 -29.79 33.52 45.73
CA HIS A 78 -31.13 33.60 46.29
C HIS A 78 -31.45 35.04 46.72
N GLU A 79 -31.60 35.96 45.76
CA GLU A 79 -31.84 37.38 46.05
C GLU A 79 -33.08 37.61 46.92
N GLU A 80 -34.12 36.79 46.76
CA GLU A 80 -35.36 36.84 47.56
C GLU A 80 -35.18 36.43 49.03
N ALA A 81 -34.04 35.81 49.37
CA ALA A 81 -33.71 35.41 50.74
C ALA A 81 -33.10 36.56 51.55
N ASP A 82 -32.69 37.68 50.94
CA ASP A 82 -32.17 38.84 51.64
C ASP A 82 -33.30 39.66 52.26
N VAL A 83 -33.74 39.24 53.46
CA VAL A 83 -34.83 39.85 54.22
C VAL A 83 -34.35 40.40 55.56
N GLU A 84 -34.99 41.46 56.05
CA GLU A 84 -34.64 42.05 57.35
C GLU A 84 -34.98 41.12 58.54
N ASP A 85 -35.98 40.24 58.40
CA ASP A 85 -36.41 39.28 59.43
C ASP A 85 -36.75 37.90 58.81
N ALA A 86 -36.17 36.82 59.34
CA ALA A 86 -36.51 35.44 58.95
C ALA A 86 -37.84 34.96 59.60
N PRO A 87 -38.62 34.06 58.96
CA PRO A 87 -38.31 33.32 57.72
C PRO A 87 -38.56 34.12 56.43
N HIS A 88 -37.74 33.87 55.41
CA HIS A 88 -37.90 34.41 54.05
C HIS A 88 -39.12 33.81 53.31
N PRO A 89 -39.61 34.45 52.23
CA PRO A 89 -40.79 33.99 51.50
C PRO A 89 -40.67 32.58 50.89
N TYR A 90 -41.76 31.81 50.94
CA TYR A 90 -41.86 30.48 50.32
C TYR A 90 -43.12 30.36 49.43
N PRO A 91 -43.04 29.71 48.25
CA PRO A 91 -41.85 29.15 47.63
C PRO A 91 -40.93 30.24 47.04
N MET A 92 -39.62 30.03 47.14
CA MET A 92 -38.63 30.91 46.47
C MET A 92 -38.61 30.66 44.97
N THR A 93 -38.27 31.70 44.21
CA THR A 93 -37.97 31.57 42.78
C THR A 93 -36.74 30.68 42.56
N PRO A 94 -36.76 29.72 41.61
CA PRO A 94 -35.58 28.93 41.26
C PRO A 94 -34.41 29.81 40.78
N VAL A 95 -33.20 29.47 41.19
CA VAL A 95 -31.98 30.19 40.80
C VAL A 95 -31.79 30.14 39.29
N ASP A 96 -31.68 31.30 38.65
CA ASP A 96 -31.34 31.41 37.23
C ASP A 96 -29.84 31.65 37.04
N CYS A 97 -29.15 30.63 36.57
CA CYS A 97 -27.71 30.69 36.30
C CYS A 97 -27.37 31.72 35.20
N ALA A 98 -28.32 32.05 34.30
CA ALA A 98 -28.10 32.96 33.18
C ALA A 98 -27.83 34.41 33.61
N ASN A 99 -28.20 34.79 34.85
CA ASN A 99 -27.92 36.12 35.38
C ASN A 99 -26.41 36.44 35.48
N CYS A 100 -25.57 35.40 35.63
CA CYS A 100 -24.11 35.54 35.67
C CYS A 100 -23.39 34.74 34.58
N HIS A 101 -24.06 33.76 33.97
CA HIS A 101 -23.53 32.90 32.91
C HIS A 101 -24.30 33.07 31.60
N ASP A 102 -24.57 34.32 31.22
CA ASP A 102 -25.36 34.72 30.06
C ASP A 102 -24.80 34.16 28.74
N ASP A 103 -23.48 34.30 28.51
CA ASP A 103 -22.81 33.81 27.29
C ASP A 103 -23.06 32.31 27.05
N VAL A 104 -22.93 31.48 28.09
CA VAL A 104 -23.11 30.02 27.96
C VAL A 104 -24.58 29.61 28.03
N ALA A 105 -25.42 30.40 28.71
CA ALA A 105 -26.87 30.20 28.70
C ALA A 105 -27.44 30.38 27.29
N GLU A 106 -26.97 31.37 26.52
CA GLU A 106 -27.36 31.56 25.11
C GLU A 106 -26.93 30.35 24.25
N ILE A 107 -25.72 29.84 24.46
CA ILE A 107 -25.24 28.63 23.77
C ILE A 107 -26.11 27.42 24.11
N PHE A 108 -26.44 27.25 25.39
CA PHE A 108 -27.26 26.14 25.88
C PHE A 108 -28.68 26.19 25.34
N ALA A 109 -29.31 27.37 25.30
CA ALA A 109 -30.64 27.57 24.74
C ALA A 109 -30.73 27.10 23.28
N ASN A 110 -29.67 27.29 22.50
CA ASN A 110 -29.60 26.85 21.11
C ASN A 110 -29.44 25.32 20.93
N SER A 111 -29.02 24.60 21.98
CA SER A 111 -28.82 23.15 21.93
C SER A 111 -30.15 22.37 21.92
N LEU A 112 -30.10 21.08 21.60
CA LEU A 112 -31.29 20.21 21.70
C LEU A 112 -31.85 20.15 23.13
N HIS A 113 -30.99 20.20 24.16
CA HIS A 113 -31.44 20.20 25.55
C HIS A 113 -32.12 21.51 25.93
N GLY A 114 -31.56 22.66 25.53
CA GLY A 114 -32.18 23.97 25.77
C GLY A 114 -33.52 24.13 25.05
N GLN A 115 -33.60 23.70 23.78
CA GLN A 115 -34.86 23.70 23.03
C GLN A 115 -35.92 22.76 23.62
N ALA A 116 -35.51 21.64 24.21
CA ALA A 116 -36.43 20.74 24.91
C ALA A 116 -36.91 21.35 26.24
N LEU A 117 -36.02 22.03 26.97
CA LEU A 117 -36.35 22.74 28.20
C LEU A 117 -37.35 23.87 27.94
N GLU A 118 -37.17 24.65 26.87
CA GLU A 118 -38.11 25.71 26.44
C GLU A 118 -39.50 25.14 26.11
N LYS A 119 -39.56 23.91 25.61
CA LYS A 119 -40.81 23.20 25.30
C LYS A 119 -41.47 22.56 26.52
N ASN A 120 -40.93 22.77 27.73
CA ASN A 120 -41.38 22.14 28.98
C ASN A 120 -41.36 20.60 28.91
N ASP A 121 -40.38 20.02 28.24
CA ASP A 121 -40.17 18.58 28.29
C ASP A 121 -39.72 18.16 29.70
N PRO A 122 -40.47 17.26 30.39
CA PRO A 122 -40.15 16.87 31.77
C PRO A 122 -38.83 16.11 31.93
N TYR A 123 -38.20 15.68 30.83
CA TYR A 123 -36.91 14.99 30.84
C TYR A 123 -35.76 15.81 30.26
N ALA A 124 -36.00 17.07 29.88
CA ALA A 124 -34.95 17.98 29.47
C ALA A 124 -34.05 18.33 30.67
N PRO A 125 -32.72 18.17 30.56
CA PRO A 125 -31.82 18.54 31.63
C PRO A 125 -31.65 20.06 31.70
N ALA A 126 -31.55 20.60 32.91
CA ALA A 126 -31.10 21.96 33.21
C ALA A 126 -29.61 21.98 33.61
N CYS A 127 -29.07 23.17 33.87
CA CYS A 127 -27.67 23.37 34.29
C CYS A 127 -27.31 22.48 35.49
N ILE A 128 -28.19 22.45 36.49
CA ILE A 128 -28.02 21.70 37.73
C ILE A 128 -27.94 20.19 37.54
N ASP A 129 -28.57 19.66 36.49
CA ASP A 129 -28.56 18.22 36.23
C ASP A 129 -27.17 17.75 35.81
N CYS A 130 -26.37 18.61 35.16
CA CYS A 130 -25.02 18.28 34.74
C CYS A 130 -23.94 18.77 35.71
N HIS A 131 -24.13 19.91 36.38
CA HIS A 131 -23.08 20.56 37.20
C HIS A 131 -23.22 20.33 38.71
N GLY A 132 -24.42 20.02 39.21
CA GLY A 132 -24.72 20.02 40.65
C GLY A 132 -25.52 21.25 41.06
N LYS A 133 -25.84 21.35 42.35
CA LYS A 133 -26.65 22.45 42.93
C LYS A 133 -25.78 23.36 43.80
N HIS A 134 -25.77 23.11 45.11
CA HIS A 134 -24.87 23.78 46.06
C HIS A 134 -23.48 23.13 46.08
N ASP A 135 -23.25 22.07 45.33
CA ASP A 135 -22.03 21.26 45.27
C ASP A 135 -21.36 21.32 43.89
N ILE A 136 -21.39 22.49 43.23
CA ILE A 136 -20.78 22.66 41.91
C ILE A 136 -19.26 22.66 42.04
N LEU A 137 -18.62 21.57 41.60
CA LEU A 137 -17.18 21.35 41.65
C LEU A 137 -16.49 21.71 40.32
N PRO A 138 -15.22 22.17 40.34
CA PRO A 138 -14.49 22.48 39.11
C PRO A 138 -14.25 21.21 38.28
N MET A 139 -14.23 21.33 36.94
CA MET A 139 -14.10 20.17 36.03
C MET A 139 -12.79 19.37 36.17
N THR A 140 -11.81 19.91 36.89
CA THR A 140 -10.53 19.26 37.19
C THR A 140 -10.58 18.38 38.43
N ASP A 141 -11.61 18.56 39.27
CA ASP A 141 -11.86 17.75 40.46
C ASP A 141 -12.40 16.38 40.06
N ASN A 142 -11.89 15.30 40.66
CA ASN A 142 -12.28 13.92 40.32
C ASN A 142 -13.71 13.56 40.73
N ASP A 143 -14.27 14.26 41.71
CA ASP A 143 -15.63 14.04 42.21
C ASP A 143 -16.65 14.90 41.45
N SER A 144 -16.20 15.86 40.63
CA SER A 144 -17.08 16.66 39.76
C SER A 144 -17.83 15.78 38.75
N PRO A 145 -19.15 15.94 38.57
CA PRO A 145 -19.89 15.26 37.50
C PRO A 145 -19.36 15.59 36.10
N THR A 146 -18.67 16.73 35.95
CA THR A 146 -18.08 17.18 34.68
C THR A 146 -16.62 16.76 34.51
N TYR A 147 -16.05 16.03 35.48
CA TYR A 147 -14.74 15.42 35.34
C TYR A 147 -14.71 14.43 34.19
N ILE A 148 -13.58 14.33 33.49
CA ILE A 148 -13.48 13.56 32.25
C ILE A 148 -13.86 12.07 32.39
N LEU A 149 -13.55 11.42 33.53
CA LEU A 149 -13.97 10.04 33.79
C LEU A 149 -15.48 9.93 34.09
N ASN A 150 -16.10 11.01 34.56
CA ASN A 150 -17.49 11.06 35.03
C ASN A 150 -18.45 11.48 33.91
N ILE A 151 -17.97 12.19 32.87
CA ILE A 151 -18.79 12.67 31.75
C ILE A 151 -19.68 11.58 31.12
N PRO A 152 -19.19 10.37 30.79
CA PRO A 152 -20.07 9.35 30.23
C PRO A 152 -21.16 8.89 31.21
N PHE A 153 -20.91 8.90 32.53
CA PHE A 153 -21.92 8.61 33.54
C PHE A 153 -22.93 9.75 33.69
N THR A 154 -22.47 11.00 33.62
CA THR A 154 -23.31 12.20 33.64
C THR A 154 -24.32 12.18 32.51
N CYS A 155 -23.88 12.02 31.26
CA CYS A 155 -24.78 11.85 30.11
C CYS A 155 -25.62 10.57 30.25
N GLY A 156 -25.01 9.52 30.81
CA GLY A 156 -25.61 8.21 31.00
C GLY A 156 -26.78 8.15 31.97
N ARG A 157 -26.97 9.14 32.86
CA ARG A 157 -28.15 9.20 33.74
C ARG A 157 -29.44 9.22 32.94
N CYS A 158 -29.46 9.96 31.83
CA CYS A 158 -30.61 10.08 30.94
C CYS A 158 -30.45 9.25 29.66
N HIS A 159 -29.24 9.11 29.10
CA HIS A 159 -29.04 8.42 27.81
C HIS A 159 -28.68 6.92 27.91
N LYS A 160 -28.77 6.30 29.09
CA LYS A 160 -28.68 4.84 29.23
C LYS A 160 -29.99 4.16 28.86
N GLU A 161 -29.88 2.95 28.34
CA GLU A 161 -31.03 2.10 28.03
C GLU A 161 -31.92 1.90 29.26
N GLY A 162 -33.24 2.04 29.08
CA GLY A 162 -34.23 1.87 30.15
C GLY A 162 -34.40 3.09 31.07
N SER A 163 -33.77 4.22 30.76
CA SER A 163 -34.08 5.50 31.41
C SER A 163 -35.47 6.01 30.96
N PRO A 164 -36.15 6.84 31.77
CA PRO A 164 -37.40 7.49 31.35
C PRO A 164 -37.26 8.23 30.01
N MET A 165 -36.12 8.88 29.78
CA MET A 165 -35.81 9.58 28.54
C MET A 165 -35.77 8.63 27.33
N THR A 166 -35.04 7.52 27.41
CA THR A 166 -34.91 6.56 26.30
C THR A 166 -36.18 5.75 26.05
N LEU A 167 -37.06 5.62 27.04
CA LEU A 167 -38.34 4.92 26.91
C LEU A 167 -39.44 5.79 26.29
N THR A 168 -39.36 7.11 26.45
CA THR A 168 -40.39 8.06 26.01
C THR A 168 -40.03 8.80 24.73
N HIS A 169 -38.73 8.87 24.40
CA HIS A 169 -38.22 9.58 23.23
C HIS A 169 -37.49 8.65 22.28
N ASP A 170 -37.72 8.84 20.99
CA ASP A 170 -37.04 8.10 19.93
C ASP A 170 -35.62 8.64 19.75
N ILE A 171 -34.63 7.92 20.28
CA ILE A 171 -33.22 8.21 20.13
C ILE A 171 -32.64 7.21 19.14
N ALA A 172 -32.10 7.71 18.03
CA ALA A 172 -31.63 6.92 16.89
C ALA A 172 -30.55 5.84 17.20
N LYS A 173 -29.98 5.82 18.41
CA LYS A 173 -28.96 4.85 18.84
C LYS A 173 -29.26 4.31 20.24
N HIS A 174 -29.29 2.99 20.35
CA HIS A 174 -29.47 2.26 21.60
C HIS A 174 -28.14 1.83 22.22
N ASN A 175 -28.15 1.51 23.52
CA ASN A 175 -26.99 0.98 24.25
C ASN A 175 -25.72 1.88 24.16
N ILE A 176 -25.88 3.20 24.06
CA ILE A 176 -24.78 4.14 23.74
C ILE A 176 -23.61 4.03 24.73
N LEU A 177 -23.88 3.91 26.04
CA LEU A 177 -22.82 3.79 27.05
C LEU A 177 -22.05 2.48 26.94
N GLN A 178 -22.76 1.36 26.76
CA GLN A 178 -22.13 0.06 26.59
C GLN A 178 -21.24 0.08 25.34
N ASN A 179 -21.78 0.60 24.25
CA ASN A 179 -21.09 0.79 23.00
C ASN A 179 -19.83 1.62 23.20
N TYR A 180 -19.94 2.82 23.77
CA TYR A 180 -18.81 3.71 24.01
C TYR A 180 -17.74 3.04 24.87
N SER A 181 -18.12 2.32 25.93
CA SER A 181 -17.19 1.58 26.79
C SER A 181 -16.38 0.50 26.04
N MET A 182 -16.94 -0.02 24.95
CA MET A 182 -16.29 -0.98 24.06
C MET A 182 -15.51 -0.31 22.94
N SER A 183 -15.60 1.00 22.74
CA SER A 183 -14.80 1.74 21.75
C SER A 183 -13.34 1.85 22.19
N ILE A 184 -12.44 2.20 21.25
CA ILE A 184 -11.04 2.44 21.60
C ILE A 184 -10.88 3.62 22.57
N HIS A 185 -11.77 4.63 22.47
CA HIS A 185 -11.76 5.77 23.37
C HIS A 185 -12.23 5.39 24.79
N GLY A 186 -13.29 4.58 24.90
CA GLY A 186 -13.77 4.05 26.17
C GLY A 186 -12.83 3.03 26.81
N GLU A 187 -12.15 2.20 26.01
CA GLU A 187 -11.06 1.34 26.48
C GLU A 187 -9.90 2.18 27.04
N GLY A 188 -9.53 3.26 26.32
CA GLY A 188 -8.55 4.23 26.77
C GLY A 188 -8.94 4.85 28.11
N LEU A 189 -10.19 5.29 28.25
CA LEU A 189 -10.71 5.98 29.43
C LEU A 189 -10.74 5.03 30.64
N TYR A 190 -11.46 3.92 30.53
CA TYR A 190 -11.80 3.08 31.68
C TYR A 190 -10.80 1.96 31.95
N ARG A 191 -10.18 1.37 30.91
CA ARG A 191 -9.24 0.26 31.11
C ARG A 191 -7.80 0.72 31.23
N LYS A 192 -7.45 1.81 30.57
CA LYS A 192 -6.07 2.35 30.56
C LYS A 192 -5.91 3.62 31.40
N GLY A 193 -7.00 4.18 31.93
CA GLY A 193 -6.97 5.38 32.77
C GLY A 193 -6.48 6.63 32.03
N LEU A 194 -6.58 6.66 30.71
CA LEU A 194 -6.05 7.76 29.88
C LEU A 194 -7.08 8.89 29.82
N THR A 195 -6.85 9.95 30.59
CA THR A 195 -7.69 11.16 30.61
C THR A 195 -7.60 11.98 29.32
N VAL A 196 -6.62 11.74 28.45
CA VAL A 196 -6.48 12.41 27.15
C VAL A 196 -7.38 11.81 26.06
N THR A 197 -8.11 10.74 26.37
CA THR A 197 -9.02 10.09 25.42
C THR A 197 -10.29 10.90 25.19
N ALA A 198 -10.93 10.70 24.04
CA ALA A 198 -12.16 11.41 23.71
C ALA A 198 -13.36 10.87 24.52
N VAL A 199 -14.17 11.79 25.04
CA VAL A 199 -15.44 11.52 25.73
C VAL A 199 -16.61 12.14 24.96
N CYS A 200 -17.84 12.01 25.46
CA CYS A 200 -19.05 12.49 24.79
C CYS A 200 -18.92 13.96 24.34
N THR A 201 -18.46 14.83 25.24
CA THR A 201 -18.30 16.27 24.99
C THR A 201 -17.15 16.61 24.02
N SER A 202 -16.17 15.71 23.84
CA SER A 202 -15.08 15.89 22.87
C SER A 202 -15.60 15.91 21.43
N CYS A 203 -16.69 15.17 21.16
CA CYS A 203 -17.31 15.07 19.85
C CYS A 203 -18.60 15.90 19.73
N HIS A 204 -19.49 15.85 20.73
CA HIS A 204 -20.82 16.47 20.68
C HIS A 204 -20.89 17.92 21.23
N THR A 205 -19.78 18.43 21.78
CA THR A 205 -19.72 19.64 22.64
C THR A 205 -20.50 19.49 23.95
N ALA A 206 -20.18 20.29 24.96
CA ALA A 206 -20.80 20.19 26.29
C ALA A 206 -22.13 20.94 26.37
N HIS A 207 -22.17 22.18 25.90
CA HIS A 207 -23.33 23.08 26.03
C HIS A 207 -24.07 23.31 24.71
N ASN A 208 -23.60 22.80 23.56
CA ASN A 208 -24.25 22.98 22.26
C ASN A 208 -24.49 21.66 21.52
N VAL A 209 -25.13 20.70 22.19
CA VAL A 209 -25.41 19.39 21.62
C VAL A 209 -26.48 19.51 20.53
N LEU A 210 -26.06 19.37 19.28
CA LEU A 210 -26.91 19.46 18.07
C LEU A 210 -27.01 18.10 17.35
N PRO A 211 -28.09 17.82 16.61
CA PRO A 211 -28.23 16.56 15.88
C PRO A 211 -27.24 16.48 14.72
N HIS A 212 -26.85 15.27 14.33
CA HIS A 212 -25.90 15.04 13.22
C HIS A 212 -26.39 15.55 11.85
N THR A 213 -27.69 15.78 11.70
CA THR A 213 -28.32 16.37 10.52
C THR A 213 -28.15 17.89 10.45
N ASP A 214 -27.84 18.55 11.57
CA ASP A 214 -27.64 19.98 11.63
C ASP A 214 -26.25 20.34 11.06
N PRO A 215 -26.14 21.25 10.07
CA PRO A 215 -24.86 21.64 9.48
C PRO A 215 -23.90 22.32 10.48
N ASN A 216 -24.39 22.91 11.57
CA ASN A 216 -23.59 23.53 12.63
C ASN A 216 -23.10 22.50 13.67
N SER A 217 -23.65 21.29 13.67
CA SER A 217 -23.21 20.23 14.59
C SER A 217 -21.76 19.83 14.31
N THR A 218 -20.96 19.65 15.35
CA THR A 218 -19.58 19.15 15.25
C THR A 218 -19.50 17.72 14.72
N ILE A 219 -20.60 16.96 14.81
CA ILE A 219 -20.70 15.60 14.29
C ILE A 219 -21.46 15.52 12.96
N SER A 220 -21.77 16.66 12.33
CA SER A 220 -22.39 16.68 11.02
C SER A 220 -21.46 16.07 9.96
N ARG A 221 -22.04 15.57 8.86
CA ARG A 221 -21.25 14.98 7.75
C ARG A 221 -20.12 15.89 7.27
N LEU A 222 -20.34 17.21 7.29
CA LEU A 222 -19.38 18.22 6.83
C LEU A 222 -18.31 18.57 7.88
N ASN A 223 -18.61 18.43 9.18
CA ASN A 223 -17.74 18.86 10.26
C ASN A 223 -17.02 17.73 10.99
N VAL A 224 -17.52 16.49 10.90
CA VAL A 224 -17.01 15.34 11.67
C VAL A 224 -15.51 15.10 11.44
N VAL A 225 -15.01 15.34 10.22
CA VAL A 225 -13.58 15.24 9.89
C VAL A 225 -12.76 16.24 10.72
N LYS A 226 -13.18 17.51 10.74
CA LYS A 226 -12.54 18.57 11.52
C LYS A 226 -12.54 18.23 13.01
N THR A 227 -13.63 17.65 13.51
CA THR A 227 -13.76 17.21 14.90
C THR A 227 -12.74 16.11 15.24
N CYS A 228 -12.60 15.08 14.40
CA CYS A 228 -11.59 14.03 14.59
C CYS A 228 -10.15 14.58 14.51
N MET A 229 -9.90 15.50 13.57
CA MET A 229 -8.56 16.07 13.34
C MET A 229 -8.07 16.98 14.47
N LYS A 230 -8.94 17.40 15.40
CA LYS A 230 -8.52 18.09 16.63
C LYS A 230 -7.46 17.30 17.42
N CYS A 231 -7.54 15.97 17.36
CA CYS A 231 -6.59 15.07 18.03
C CYS A 231 -5.81 14.19 17.05
N HIS A 232 -6.42 13.81 15.92
CA HIS A 232 -5.82 12.90 14.96
C HIS A 232 -5.19 13.62 13.75
N ALA A 233 -4.13 14.41 14.02
CA ALA A 233 -3.51 15.30 13.04
C ALA A 233 -2.91 14.59 11.80
N ASN A 234 -2.45 13.34 11.92
CA ASN A 234 -1.82 12.59 10.81
C ASN A 234 -2.80 11.66 10.06
N ILE A 235 -4.12 11.87 10.18
CA ILE A 235 -5.12 11.04 9.49
C ILE A 235 -4.91 11.07 7.98
N GLU A 236 -4.60 12.22 7.39
CA GLU A 236 -4.46 12.35 5.94
C GLU A 236 -3.32 11.49 5.41
N GLU A 237 -2.14 11.56 6.01
CA GLU A 237 -0.98 10.75 5.63
C GLU A 237 -1.27 9.25 5.78
N ALA A 238 -1.89 8.86 6.90
CA ALA A 238 -2.27 7.47 7.14
C ALA A 238 -3.27 6.94 6.11
N HIS A 239 -4.16 7.80 5.62
CA HIS A 239 -5.20 7.44 4.65
C HIS A 239 -4.78 7.61 3.19
N THR A 240 -3.70 8.35 2.84
CA THR A 240 -3.24 8.48 1.43
C THR A 240 -3.01 7.15 0.70
N LYS A 241 -2.72 6.08 1.44
CA LYS A 241 -2.58 4.72 0.90
C LYS A 241 -3.91 4.09 0.46
N ILE A 242 -5.02 4.60 0.97
CA ILE A 242 -6.38 4.12 0.80
C ILE A 242 -7.20 5.16 0.03
N VAL A 243 -7.32 6.40 0.52
CA VAL A 243 -8.05 7.51 -0.11
C VAL A 243 -7.10 8.62 -0.55
N ARG A 244 -7.33 9.25 -1.71
CA ARG A 244 -6.60 10.45 -2.14
C ARG A 244 -6.80 11.59 -1.14
N GLY A 245 -5.73 12.03 -0.48
CA GLY A 245 -5.77 13.09 0.53
C GLY A 245 -6.44 14.38 0.04
N GLU A 246 -6.13 14.81 -1.18
CA GLU A 246 -6.69 16.04 -1.78
C GLU A 246 -8.21 16.06 -1.90
N LEU A 247 -8.87 14.89 -1.95
CA LEU A 247 -10.33 14.82 -2.05
C LEU A 247 -11.02 15.25 -0.75
N TRP A 248 -10.37 15.12 0.41
CA TRP A 248 -10.93 15.58 1.69
C TRP A 248 -11.09 17.11 1.74
N GLU A 249 -10.21 17.85 1.05
CA GLU A 249 -10.26 19.32 1.02
C GLU A 249 -11.12 19.84 -0.14
N LYS A 250 -10.95 19.26 -1.34
CA LYS A 250 -11.55 19.80 -2.58
C LYS A 250 -12.96 19.28 -2.84
N GLU A 251 -13.20 18.00 -2.55
CA GLU A 251 -14.46 17.33 -2.88
C GLU A 251 -14.90 16.36 -1.76
N PRO A 252 -15.07 16.84 -0.50
CA PRO A 252 -15.30 15.98 0.67
C PRO A 252 -16.55 15.09 0.57
N HIS A 253 -17.53 15.46 -0.26
CA HIS A 253 -18.72 14.66 -0.52
C HIS A 253 -18.43 13.35 -1.26
N LYS A 254 -17.33 13.26 -2.02
CA LYS A 254 -16.91 12.06 -2.77
C LYS A 254 -16.18 11.04 -1.90
N VAL A 255 -15.77 11.43 -0.70
CA VAL A 255 -15.08 10.57 0.25
C VAL A 255 -16.08 10.08 1.30
N PRO A 256 -16.15 8.77 1.60
CA PRO A 256 -16.91 8.27 2.73
C PRO A 256 -16.52 9.00 4.02
N ALA A 257 -17.48 9.57 4.76
CA ALA A 257 -17.16 10.21 6.04
C ALA A 257 -16.51 9.20 7.00
N CYS A 258 -15.65 9.64 7.92
CA CYS A 258 -14.89 8.75 8.81
C CYS A 258 -15.79 7.73 9.53
N VAL A 259 -16.96 8.20 9.97
CA VAL A 259 -17.96 7.40 10.70
C VAL A 259 -18.67 6.36 9.84
N GLU A 260 -18.61 6.48 8.52
CA GLU A 260 -19.14 5.47 7.61
C GLU A 260 -18.21 4.25 7.51
N CYS A 261 -16.95 4.38 7.91
CA CYS A 261 -15.97 3.30 7.95
C CYS A 261 -15.58 2.93 9.38
N HIS A 262 -15.82 3.78 10.37
CA HIS A 262 -15.47 3.57 11.77
C HIS A 262 -16.67 3.85 12.68
N GLY A 263 -17.00 2.94 13.59
CA GLY A 263 -18.04 3.21 14.58
C GLY A 263 -17.55 4.26 15.59
N PRO A 264 -18.18 5.45 15.70
CA PRO A 264 -17.74 6.48 16.66
C PRO A 264 -17.97 6.04 18.11
N HIS A 265 -18.96 5.16 18.32
CA HIS A 265 -19.32 4.63 19.62
C HIS A 265 -19.08 3.13 19.76
N GLN A 266 -18.40 2.41 18.85
CA GLN A 266 -18.16 0.97 18.99
C GLN A 266 -16.83 0.57 18.33
N ALA A 267 -16.03 -0.31 18.95
CA ALA A 267 -14.76 -0.77 18.36
C ALA A 267 -14.92 -1.77 17.18
N ARG A 268 -16.13 -2.20 16.83
CA ARG A 268 -16.38 -3.08 15.66
C ARG A 268 -17.35 -2.43 14.69
N ARG A 269 -16.94 -2.42 13.41
CA ARG A 269 -17.70 -1.94 12.25
C ARG A 269 -19.05 -2.66 12.17
N VAL A 270 -20.09 -2.03 12.69
CA VAL A 270 -21.47 -2.24 12.25
C VAL A 270 -21.78 -1.03 11.37
N LEU A 271 -21.92 -1.29 10.07
CA LEU A 271 -22.23 -0.25 9.09
C LEU A 271 -23.71 0.13 9.25
N TYR A 272 -23.95 1.44 9.19
CA TYR A 272 -25.28 2.04 9.24
C TYR A 272 -26.13 1.54 8.05
N GLU A 273 -27.40 1.23 8.32
CA GLU A 273 -28.42 1.07 7.29
C GLU A 273 -28.83 2.46 6.80
N ASP A 274 -28.07 3.04 5.87
CA ASP A 274 -28.53 4.19 5.09
C ASP A 274 -29.28 3.72 3.83
N SER A 275 -30.20 4.56 3.37
CA SER A 275 -31.32 4.31 2.44
C SER A 275 -31.03 3.74 1.05
N LEU A 276 -29.77 3.48 0.67
CA LEU A 276 -29.34 2.77 -0.56
C LEU A 276 -28.61 1.48 -0.23
N ASN A 277 -29.29 0.53 0.41
CA ASN A 277 -28.74 -0.80 0.61
C ASN A 277 -28.57 -1.54 -0.74
N ASP A 278 -27.72 -2.57 -0.78
CA ASP A 278 -27.46 -3.32 -2.01
C ASP A 278 -28.74 -3.93 -2.59
N GLN A 279 -29.67 -4.35 -1.73
CA GLN A 279 -30.97 -4.88 -2.16
C GLN A 279 -31.78 -3.85 -2.97
N PHE A 280 -31.72 -2.56 -2.61
CA PHE A 280 -32.39 -1.50 -3.35
C PHE A 280 -31.86 -1.39 -4.78
N CYS A 281 -30.52 -1.44 -4.94
CA CYS A 281 -29.88 -1.44 -6.26
C CYS A 281 -30.25 -2.70 -7.05
N LEU A 282 -30.19 -3.86 -6.40
CA LEU A 282 -30.42 -5.17 -7.04
C LEU A 282 -31.86 -5.39 -7.50
N LYS A 283 -32.86 -4.68 -6.94
CA LYS A 283 -34.25 -4.70 -7.46
C LYS A 283 -34.32 -4.40 -8.96
N CYS A 284 -33.43 -3.54 -9.46
CA CYS A 284 -33.32 -3.25 -10.88
C CYS A 284 -32.14 -4.01 -11.50
N HIS A 285 -30.96 -3.94 -10.88
CA HIS A 285 -29.71 -4.41 -11.49
C HIS A 285 -29.56 -5.93 -11.54
N ALA A 286 -30.38 -6.70 -10.81
CA ALA A 286 -30.43 -8.16 -10.95
C ALA A 286 -31.24 -8.62 -12.18
N ASN A 287 -31.87 -7.71 -12.93
CA ASN A 287 -32.60 -8.06 -14.15
C ASN A 287 -31.65 -8.18 -15.36
N PRO A 288 -31.53 -9.36 -16.00
CA PRO A 288 -30.68 -9.56 -17.19
C PRO A 288 -31.05 -8.66 -18.38
N ASP A 289 -32.31 -8.27 -18.49
CA ASP A 289 -32.83 -7.45 -19.59
C ASP A 289 -32.66 -5.95 -19.33
N LEU A 290 -32.12 -5.54 -18.18
CA LEU A 290 -31.93 -4.12 -17.88
C LEU A 290 -30.85 -3.52 -18.77
N LYS A 291 -31.25 -2.51 -19.55
CA LYS A 291 -30.38 -1.78 -20.48
C LYS A 291 -30.59 -0.28 -20.36
N MET A 292 -29.54 0.46 -20.64
CA MET A 292 -29.57 1.91 -20.81
C MET A 292 -29.18 2.26 -22.24
N ILE A 293 -29.92 3.21 -22.84
CA ILE A 293 -29.60 3.77 -24.14
C ILE A 293 -28.66 4.95 -23.92
N LEU A 294 -27.47 4.88 -24.51
CA LEU A 294 -26.46 5.93 -24.46
C LEU A 294 -26.83 7.08 -25.41
N ALA A 295 -26.26 8.27 -25.18
CA ALA A 295 -26.54 9.45 -26.00
C ALA A 295 -26.21 9.29 -27.50
N ASN A 296 -25.36 8.31 -27.84
CA ASN A 296 -25.01 7.95 -29.21
C ASN A 296 -25.92 6.88 -29.83
N GLY A 297 -26.97 6.45 -29.13
CA GLY A 297 -27.92 5.42 -29.56
C GLY A 297 -27.53 3.98 -29.21
N ASP A 298 -26.35 3.75 -28.64
CA ASP A 298 -25.90 2.40 -28.28
C ASP A 298 -26.60 1.88 -27.01
N GLU A 299 -26.99 0.61 -27.01
CA GLU A 299 -27.50 -0.07 -25.81
C GLU A 299 -26.34 -0.57 -24.94
N ARG A 300 -26.39 -0.30 -23.64
CA ARG A 300 -25.49 -0.87 -22.64
C ARG A 300 -26.28 -1.64 -21.59
N SER A 301 -25.93 -2.90 -21.37
CA SER A 301 -26.48 -3.67 -20.26
C SER A 301 -26.07 -3.05 -18.92
N LEU A 302 -27.04 -2.97 -18.01
CA LEU A 302 -26.84 -2.58 -16.61
C LEU A 302 -26.98 -3.78 -15.66
N TYR A 303 -27.10 -5.00 -16.20
CA TYR A 303 -27.21 -6.21 -15.40
C TYR A 303 -25.96 -6.46 -14.56
N VAL A 304 -26.18 -6.83 -13.32
CA VAL A 304 -25.17 -7.29 -12.37
C VAL A 304 -25.54 -8.71 -11.97
N ASN A 305 -24.64 -9.65 -12.24
CA ASN A 305 -24.76 -11.00 -11.73
C ASN A 305 -24.48 -10.98 -10.22
N VAL A 306 -25.50 -11.28 -9.42
CA VAL A 306 -25.43 -11.26 -7.96
C VAL A 306 -24.43 -12.29 -7.45
N ASP A 307 -24.41 -13.49 -8.05
CA ASP A 307 -23.50 -14.56 -7.66
C ASP A 307 -22.04 -14.14 -7.86
N ASP A 308 -21.73 -13.45 -8.96
CA ASP A 308 -20.36 -12.95 -9.21
C ASP A 308 -19.94 -11.92 -8.15
N PHE A 309 -20.86 -11.01 -7.78
CA PHE A 309 -20.57 -10.01 -6.76
C PHE A 309 -20.43 -10.63 -5.36
N GLU A 310 -21.25 -11.63 -5.02
CA GLU A 310 -21.19 -12.34 -3.74
C GLU A 310 -19.84 -13.02 -3.49
N HIS A 311 -19.20 -13.50 -4.55
CA HIS A 311 -17.87 -14.13 -4.48
C HIS A 311 -16.71 -13.13 -4.68
N SER A 312 -17.00 -11.84 -4.77
CA SER A 312 -15.98 -10.82 -4.93
C SER A 312 -15.24 -10.52 -3.62
N ILE A 313 -13.99 -10.08 -3.73
CA ILE A 313 -13.22 -9.61 -2.58
C ILE A 313 -13.86 -8.39 -1.90
N HIS A 314 -14.57 -7.56 -2.67
CA HIS A 314 -15.23 -6.37 -2.14
C HIS A 314 -16.43 -6.77 -1.27
N GLN A 315 -17.19 -7.78 -1.67
CA GLN A 315 -18.29 -8.31 -0.85
C GLN A 315 -17.80 -9.13 0.34
N GLU A 316 -16.70 -9.89 0.22
CA GLU A 316 -16.05 -10.53 1.37
C GLU A 316 -15.66 -9.47 2.43
N LYS A 317 -15.25 -8.28 1.98
CA LYS A 317 -14.97 -7.12 2.85
C LYS A 317 -16.21 -6.27 3.17
N ARG A 318 -17.40 -6.70 2.75
CA ARG A 318 -18.71 -6.06 2.98
C ARG A 318 -18.78 -4.61 2.50
N ILE A 319 -18.28 -4.36 1.30
CA ILE A 319 -18.31 -3.04 0.65
C ILE A 319 -19.60 -2.95 -0.17
N ALA A 320 -20.54 -2.11 0.28
CA ALA A 320 -21.81 -1.86 -0.40
C ALA A 320 -21.63 -1.20 -1.79
N CYS A 321 -22.59 -1.38 -2.70
CA CYS A 321 -22.55 -0.87 -4.07
C CYS A 321 -22.31 0.66 -4.12
N ALA A 322 -22.99 1.41 -3.26
CA ALA A 322 -22.89 2.87 -3.18
C ALA A 322 -21.49 3.37 -2.78
N LYS A 323 -20.65 2.52 -2.18
CA LYS A 323 -19.25 2.88 -1.85
C LYS A 323 -18.33 2.93 -3.06
N CYS A 324 -18.67 2.19 -4.12
CA CYS A 324 -17.98 2.24 -5.41
C CYS A 324 -18.68 3.22 -6.35
N HIS A 325 -20.02 3.20 -6.34
CA HIS A 325 -20.87 4.06 -7.15
C HIS A 325 -21.22 5.36 -6.41
N VAL A 326 -20.21 6.13 -6.00
CA VAL A 326 -20.37 7.27 -5.07
C VAL A 326 -21.25 8.43 -5.59
N ASN A 327 -21.57 8.49 -6.89
CA ASN A 327 -22.40 9.55 -7.46
C ASN A 327 -23.88 9.15 -7.61
N VAL A 328 -24.33 8.09 -6.92
CA VAL A 328 -25.77 7.77 -6.84
C VAL A 328 -26.47 8.71 -5.86
N ASP A 329 -27.68 9.18 -6.23
CA ASP A 329 -28.44 10.14 -5.42
C ASP A 329 -29.94 9.81 -5.49
N HIS A 330 -30.60 9.73 -4.34
CA HIS A 330 -32.05 9.55 -4.22
C HIS A 330 -32.87 10.64 -4.89
N GLN A 331 -32.31 11.85 -5.03
CA GLN A 331 -32.99 12.96 -5.68
C GLN A 331 -33.04 12.79 -7.20
N ASN A 332 -32.20 11.90 -7.76
CA ASN A 332 -32.21 11.60 -9.18
C ASN A 332 -33.29 10.57 -9.54
N SER A 333 -33.89 10.74 -10.72
CA SER A 333 -34.81 9.77 -11.32
C SER A 333 -34.32 9.38 -12.71
N PRO A 334 -33.84 8.13 -12.90
CA PRO A 334 -33.56 7.12 -11.86
C PRO A 334 -32.40 7.52 -10.94
N VAL A 335 -32.33 6.93 -9.74
CA VAL A 335 -31.30 7.18 -8.70
C VAL A 335 -29.84 7.14 -9.21
N CYS A 336 -29.61 6.38 -10.29
CA CYS A 336 -28.31 6.13 -10.88
C CYS A 336 -27.99 6.99 -12.12
N LYS A 337 -28.87 7.94 -12.48
CA LYS A 337 -28.76 8.77 -13.71
C LYS A 337 -27.37 9.37 -13.92
N ASP A 338 -26.73 9.83 -12.84
CA ASP A 338 -25.41 10.46 -12.87
C ASP A 338 -24.32 9.66 -12.13
N SER A 339 -24.55 8.35 -11.89
CA SER A 339 -23.62 7.48 -11.15
C SER A 339 -22.20 7.44 -11.76
N GLY A 340 -22.11 7.57 -13.08
CA GLY A 340 -20.84 7.62 -13.81
C GLY A 340 -20.05 6.30 -13.76
N LYS A 341 -18.76 6.35 -14.11
CA LYS A 341 -17.85 5.20 -13.97
C LYS A 341 -17.30 5.16 -12.55
N VAL A 342 -17.13 3.95 -12.01
CA VAL A 342 -16.45 3.74 -10.72
C VAL A 342 -15.00 4.21 -10.81
N ASP A 343 -14.61 5.10 -9.90
CA ASP A 343 -13.22 5.54 -9.76
C ASP A 343 -12.52 4.72 -8.68
N CYS A 344 -11.71 3.75 -9.12
CA CYS A 344 -10.93 2.91 -8.21
C CYS A 344 -9.95 3.71 -7.36
N SER A 345 -9.56 4.93 -7.76
CA SER A 345 -8.57 5.75 -7.06
C SER A 345 -9.06 6.26 -5.70
N ILE A 346 -10.37 6.24 -5.47
CA ILE A 346 -10.98 6.57 -4.18
C ILE A 346 -10.48 5.61 -3.08
N CYS A 347 -10.20 4.35 -3.42
CA CYS A 347 -9.74 3.32 -2.47
C CYS A 347 -8.35 2.74 -2.81
N HIS A 348 -7.89 2.89 -4.06
CA HIS A 348 -6.64 2.33 -4.58
C HIS A 348 -5.71 3.41 -5.15
N ALA A 349 -5.70 4.60 -4.54
CA ALA A 349 -4.95 5.79 -4.99
C ALA A 349 -3.54 5.47 -5.50
N ARG A 350 -2.70 4.87 -4.65
CA ARG A 350 -1.31 4.52 -5.00
C ARG A 350 -1.19 3.59 -6.21
N VAL A 351 -2.07 2.61 -6.33
CA VAL A 351 -2.04 1.64 -7.43
C VAL A 351 -2.49 2.30 -8.73
N VAL A 352 -3.52 3.15 -8.65
CA VAL A 352 -3.98 3.94 -9.80
C VAL A 352 -2.90 4.90 -10.27
N ASP A 353 -2.15 5.52 -9.36
CA ASP A 353 -1.06 6.43 -9.73
C ASP A 353 0.08 5.70 -10.44
N LEU A 354 0.43 4.47 -10.00
CA LEU A 354 1.37 3.61 -10.74
C LEU A 354 0.82 3.27 -12.13
N TYR A 355 -0.45 2.85 -12.21
CA TYR A 355 -1.10 2.51 -13.47
C TYR A 355 -1.10 3.69 -14.44
N ASN A 356 -1.41 4.90 -13.97
CA ASN A 356 -1.42 6.12 -14.80
C ASN A 356 -0.04 6.45 -15.40
N LYS A 357 1.05 6.08 -14.70
CA LYS A 357 2.43 6.21 -15.22
C LYS A 357 2.81 5.12 -16.21
N SER A 358 2.13 3.97 -16.20
CA SER A 358 2.39 2.88 -17.14
C SER A 358 1.97 3.22 -18.58
N THR A 359 2.47 2.46 -19.55
CA THR A 359 2.03 2.60 -20.95
C THR A 359 0.52 2.35 -21.11
N HIS A 360 -0.06 1.42 -20.36
CA HIS A 360 -1.52 1.18 -20.39
C HIS A 360 -2.29 2.41 -19.91
N GLY A 361 -1.92 2.98 -18.76
CA GLY A 361 -2.58 4.17 -18.22
C GLY A 361 -2.40 5.40 -19.09
N MET A 362 -1.20 5.62 -19.65
CA MET A 362 -0.96 6.73 -20.59
C MET A 362 -1.78 6.61 -21.88
N LEU A 363 -1.97 5.39 -22.40
CA LEU A 363 -2.81 5.17 -23.59
C LEU A 363 -4.30 5.29 -23.24
N ALA A 364 -4.72 4.77 -22.09
CA ALA A 364 -6.10 4.91 -21.61
C ALA A 364 -6.49 6.38 -21.38
N ALA A 365 -5.58 7.20 -20.82
CA ALA A 365 -5.77 8.64 -20.66
C ALA A 365 -5.92 9.38 -22.00
N LYS A 366 -5.37 8.82 -23.09
CA LYS A 366 -5.55 9.33 -24.47
C LYS A 366 -6.80 8.77 -25.16
N ASN A 367 -7.70 8.09 -24.42
CA ASN A 367 -8.88 7.42 -24.96
C ASN A 367 -8.58 6.39 -26.06
N ASP A 368 -7.41 5.75 -26.00
CA ASP A 368 -7.09 4.65 -26.92
C ASP A 368 -7.96 3.43 -26.61
N LYS A 369 -8.81 3.02 -27.56
CA LYS A 369 -9.75 1.90 -27.40
C LYS A 369 -9.07 0.54 -27.20
N ASN A 370 -7.77 0.43 -27.44
CA ASN A 370 -7.00 -0.79 -27.24
C ASN A 370 -6.22 -0.78 -25.91
N ALA A 371 -6.28 0.29 -25.13
CA ALA A 371 -5.65 0.35 -23.82
C ALA A 371 -6.54 -0.34 -22.78
N PRO A 372 -6.01 -1.30 -22.00
CA PRO A 372 -6.79 -1.98 -20.97
C PRO A 372 -6.94 -1.07 -19.75
N ILE A 373 -8.14 -1.01 -19.16
CA ILE A 373 -8.42 -0.38 -17.87
C ILE A 373 -8.45 -1.41 -16.73
N CYS A 374 -8.65 -0.95 -15.49
CA CYS A 374 -8.66 -1.80 -14.29
C CYS A 374 -9.56 -3.04 -14.45
N SER A 375 -10.77 -2.85 -14.96
CA SER A 375 -11.77 -3.91 -15.12
C SER A 375 -11.43 -4.91 -16.21
N ASP A 376 -10.63 -4.53 -17.21
CA ASP A 376 -10.21 -5.47 -18.25
C ASP A 376 -9.28 -6.53 -17.66
N CYS A 377 -8.49 -6.18 -16.64
CA CYS A 377 -7.55 -7.11 -15.99
C CYS A 377 -8.13 -7.80 -14.75
N HIS A 378 -8.88 -7.07 -13.91
CA HIS A 378 -9.38 -7.58 -12.62
C HIS A 378 -10.82 -8.11 -12.68
N GLY A 379 -11.58 -7.76 -13.71
CA GLY A 379 -13.03 -7.94 -13.74
C GLY A 379 -13.79 -6.72 -13.20
N SER A 380 -15.12 -6.79 -13.19
CA SER A 380 -16.01 -5.70 -12.76
C SER A 380 -16.57 -5.95 -11.36
N HIS A 381 -17.74 -6.58 -11.25
CA HIS A 381 -18.39 -6.86 -9.96
C HIS A 381 -17.85 -8.15 -9.31
N GLY A 382 -17.33 -9.10 -10.09
CA GLY A 382 -16.73 -10.36 -9.61
C GLY A 382 -15.20 -10.31 -9.41
N ILE A 383 -14.66 -9.20 -8.90
CA ILE A 383 -13.21 -9.07 -8.68
C ILE A 383 -12.77 -10.04 -7.56
N MET A 384 -11.89 -10.97 -7.88
CA MET A 384 -11.40 -12.00 -6.96
C MET A 384 -9.99 -11.67 -6.42
N PRO A 385 -9.63 -12.11 -5.19
CA PRO A 385 -8.30 -11.89 -4.65
C PRO A 385 -7.25 -12.68 -5.44
N LYS A 386 -6.01 -12.16 -5.50
CA LYS A 386 -4.88 -12.79 -6.22
C LYS A 386 -4.53 -14.21 -5.78
N ALA A 387 -5.01 -14.63 -4.60
CA ALA A 387 -4.77 -15.96 -4.04
C ALA A 387 -5.82 -16.99 -4.51
N ASN A 388 -6.97 -16.53 -5.03
CA ASN A 388 -7.98 -17.42 -5.60
C ASN A 388 -7.49 -17.92 -6.98
N TYR A 389 -7.53 -19.24 -7.19
CA TYR A 389 -7.04 -19.88 -8.42
C TYR A 389 -7.89 -19.58 -9.66
N GLU A 390 -9.13 -19.13 -9.49
CA GLU A 390 -10.07 -18.71 -10.55
C GLU A 390 -9.86 -17.23 -10.93
N SER A 391 -9.15 -16.46 -10.11
CA SER A 391 -8.88 -15.06 -10.39
C SER A 391 -8.06 -14.89 -11.69
N PRO A 392 -8.41 -13.95 -12.58
CA PRO A 392 -7.61 -13.67 -13.78
C PRO A 392 -6.16 -13.27 -13.46
N ILE A 393 -5.95 -12.67 -12.29
CA ILE A 393 -4.64 -12.22 -11.81
C ILE A 393 -3.92 -13.24 -10.94
N PHE A 394 -4.46 -14.46 -10.80
CA PHE A 394 -3.75 -15.57 -10.18
C PHE A 394 -2.51 -15.92 -11.01
N ALA A 395 -1.37 -16.20 -10.38
CA ALA A 395 -0.08 -16.30 -11.08
C ALA A 395 -0.10 -17.27 -12.28
N ARG A 396 -0.80 -18.40 -12.19
CA ARG A 396 -0.97 -19.36 -13.29
C ARG A 396 -1.75 -18.80 -14.48
N ASN A 397 -2.70 -17.90 -14.23
CA ASN A 397 -3.63 -17.35 -15.22
C ASN A 397 -3.08 -16.08 -15.89
N ILE A 398 -2.07 -15.43 -15.31
CA ILE A 398 -1.44 -14.19 -15.82
C ILE A 398 -0.99 -14.31 -17.30
N PRO A 399 -0.29 -15.36 -17.75
CA PRO A 399 0.14 -15.45 -19.15
C PRO A 399 -1.02 -15.44 -20.14
N ASP A 400 -2.13 -16.10 -19.80
CA ASP A 400 -3.33 -16.11 -20.63
C ASP A 400 -4.08 -14.78 -20.55
N LEU A 401 -4.13 -14.16 -19.38
CA LEU A 401 -4.66 -12.80 -19.19
C LEU A 401 -3.95 -11.79 -20.10
N CYS A 402 -2.62 -11.73 -20.05
CA CYS A 402 -1.82 -10.83 -20.90
C CYS A 402 -1.94 -11.23 -22.39
N GLY A 403 -2.03 -12.54 -22.66
CA GLY A 403 -2.17 -13.09 -24.00
C GLY A 403 -3.44 -12.67 -24.73
N ARG A 404 -4.49 -12.20 -24.04
CA ARG A 404 -5.69 -11.64 -24.69
C ARG A 404 -5.42 -10.40 -25.55
N CYS A 405 -4.27 -9.74 -25.36
CA CYS A 405 -3.87 -8.58 -26.16
C CYS A 405 -2.48 -8.72 -26.75
N HIS A 406 -1.55 -9.41 -26.06
CA HIS A 406 -0.14 -9.51 -26.45
C HIS A 406 0.21 -10.80 -27.21
N ARG A 407 -0.72 -11.73 -27.41
CA ARG A 407 -0.51 -12.88 -28.28
C ARG A 407 -0.43 -12.41 -29.73
N GLU A 408 0.38 -13.09 -30.55
CA GLU A 408 0.50 -12.78 -31.98
C GLU A 408 -0.88 -12.72 -32.65
N GLY A 409 -1.11 -11.69 -33.47
CA GLY A 409 -2.40 -11.42 -34.11
C GLY A 409 -3.41 -10.63 -33.26
N GLU A 410 -3.18 -10.42 -31.97
CA GLU A 410 -4.07 -9.64 -31.11
C GLU A 410 -3.76 -8.13 -31.13
N LYS A 411 -4.70 -7.33 -30.63
CA LYS A 411 -4.71 -5.86 -30.72
C LYS A 411 -3.41 -5.16 -30.30
N ALA A 412 -2.73 -5.64 -29.25
CA ALA A 412 -1.46 -5.03 -28.81
C ALA A 412 -0.26 -5.56 -29.59
N ALA A 413 -0.27 -6.85 -29.98
CA ALA A 413 0.78 -7.44 -30.81
C ALA A 413 0.86 -6.77 -32.20
N LEU A 414 -0.28 -6.46 -32.82
CA LEU A 414 -0.34 -5.76 -34.11
C LEU A 414 0.31 -4.36 -34.09
N ARG A 415 0.45 -3.76 -32.91
CA ARG A 415 1.06 -2.43 -32.73
C ARG A 415 2.54 -2.52 -32.35
N TYR A 416 3.03 -3.71 -32.05
CA TYR A 416 4.40 -3.91 -31.62
C TYR A 416 5.33 -3.87 -32.83
N THR A 417 6.35 -2.99 -32.77
CA THR A 417 7.33 -2.78 -33.84
C THR A 417 8.71 -3.35 -33.52
N GLY A 418 8.84 -4.09 -32.40
CA GLY A 418 10.10 -4.70 -32.02
C GLY A 418 10.31 -6.06 -32.69
N THR A 419 11.41 -6.73 -32.34
CA THR A 419 11.87 -7.96 -33.00
C THR A 419 11.32 -9.25 -32.39
N GLN A 420 10.61 -9.17 -31.26
CA GLN A 420 10.08 -10.31 -30.54
C GLN A 420 8.65 -10.64 -30.98
N HIS A 421 8.46 -11.79 -31.63
CA HIS A 421 7.15 -12.32 -32.02
C HIS A 421 6.77 -13.52 -31.16
N ASP A 422 5.51 -13.95 -31.18
CA ASP A 422 5.05 -15.17 -30.50
C ASP A 422 5.40 -15.22 -28.99
N ILE A 423 5.49 -14.05 -28.34
CA ILE A 423 6.04 -13.88 -26.99
C ILE A 423 5.35 -14.79 -25.97
N ILE A 424 4.03 -14.94 -26.05
CA ILE A 424 3.25 -15.79 -25.14
C ILE A 424 3.64 -17.27 -25.33
N GLN A 425 3.81 -17.71 -26.58
CA GLN A 425 4.19 -19.09 -26.87
C GLN A 425 5.63 -19.36 -26.43
N HIS A 426 6.55 -18.44 -26.74
CA HIS A 426 7.93 -18.52 -26.27
C HIS A 426 8.03 -18.59 -24.74
N TYR A 427 7.31 -17.71 -24.03
CA TYR A 427 7.26 -17.75 -22.57
C TYR A 427 6.75 -19.10 -22.07
N LYS A 428 5.67 -19.65 -22.65
CA LYS A 428 5.14 -20.97 -22.26
C LYS A 428 6.16 -22.10 -22.44
N MET A 429 7.05 -21.99 -23.43
CA MET A 429 8.13 -22.94 -23.67
C MET A 429 9.37 -22.71 -22.79
N SER A 430 9.52 -21.52 -22.22
CA SER A 430 10.62 -21.19 -21.30
C SER A 430 10.58 -22.05 -20.02
N ILE A 431 11.68 -22.06 -19.26
CA ILE A 431 11.74 -22.79 -17.99
C ILE A 431 10.76 -22.20 -16.96
N HIS A 432 10.51 -20.89 -16.97
CA HIS A 432 9.51 -20.28 -16.10
C HIS A 432 8.09 -20.69 -16.50
N GLY A 433 7.76 -20.65 -17.80
CA GLY A 433 6.45 -21.05 -18.30
C GLY A 433 6.17 -22.54 -18.08
N ARG A 434 7.14 -23.42 -18.36
CA ARG A 434 7.02 -24.85 -18.07
C ARG A 434 6.97 -25.13 -16.57
N GLY A 435 7.77 -24.44 -15.77
CA GLY A 435 7.72 -24.52 -14.31
C GLY A 435 6.32 -24.19 -13.78
N LEU A 436 5.72 -23.11 -14.27
CA LEU A 436 4.39 -22.66 -13.89
C LEU A 436 3.28 -23.62 -14.37
N SER A 437 3.26 -23.97 -15.66
CA SER A 437 2.13 -24.66 -16.28
C SER A 437 2.24 -26.19 -16.28
N GLN A 438 3.45 -26.76 -16.37
CA GLN A 438 3.66 -28.21 -16.42
C GLN A 438 4.07 -28.78 -15.06
N SER A 439 4.90 -28.06 -14.31
CA SER A 439 5.38 -28.51 -12.99
C SER A 439 4.56 -27.97 -11.81
N GLY A 440 3.58 -27.08 -12.06
CA GLY A 440 2.72 -26.50 -11.03
C GLY A 440 3.45 -25.59 -10.03
N LEU A 441 4.66 -25.11 -10.37
CA LEU A 441 5.48 -24.29 -9.49
C LEU A 441 4.98 -22.84 -9.52
N MET A 442 4.12 -22.50 -8.57
CA MET A 442 3.51 -21.16 -8.43
C MET A 442 4.51 -20.02 -8.15
N VAL A 443 5.73 -20.36 -7.75
CA VAL A 443 6.84 -19.41 -7.55
C VAL A 443 7.57 -19.05 -8.85
N SER A 444 7.23 -19.70 -9.97
CA SER A 444 7.83 -19.42 -11.26
C SER A 444 7.49 -17.99 -11.71
N ALA A 445 8.49 -17.28 -12.23
CA ALA A 445 8.32 -15.89 -12.66
C ALA A 445 7.32 -15.78 -13.82
N THR A 446 6.36 -14.87 -13.70
CA THR A 446 5.36 -14.53 -14.71
C THR A 446 5.65 -13.18 -15.38
N CYS A 447 4.83 -12.78 -16.35
CA CYS A 447 4.96 -11.49 -17.05
C CYS A 447 5.07 -10.29 -16.08
N THR A 448 4.30 -10.30 -14.99
CA THR A 448 4.26 -9.20 -14.00
C THR A 448 5.46 -9.18 -13.07
N ASN A 449 6.23 -10.28 -12.95
CA ASN A 449 7.47 -10.27 -12.18
C ASN A 449 8.58 -9.51 -12.91
N CYS A 450 8.59 -9.57 -14.25
CA CYS A 450 9.57 -8.86 -15.06
C CYS A 450 9.09 -7.46 -15.47
N HIS A 451 7.85 -7.30 -15.90
CA HIS A 451 7.32 -6.03 -16.41
C HIS A 451 6.54 -5.20 -15.35
N THR A 452 6.41 -5.71 -14.12
CA THR A 452 5.50 -5.21 -13.05
C THR A 452 4.02 -5.44 -13.37
N ALA A 453 3.09 -5.30 -12.41
CA ALA A 453 1.66 -5.46 -12.69
C ALA A 453 0.96 -4.16 -13.13
N HIS A 454 1.41 -3.03 -12.56
CA HIS A 454 0.75 -1.74 -12.70
C HIS A 454 1.70 -0.61 -13.15
N SER A 455 2.96 -0.90 -13.46
CA SER A 455 3.96 0.11 -13.90
C SER A 455 4.71 -0.36 -15.15
N MET A 456 3.99 -1.01 -16.07
CA MET A 456 4.51 -1.55 -17.32
C MET A 456 5.06 -0.41 -18.20
N LEU A 457 6.38 -0.27 -18.26
CA LEU A 457 7.08 0.76 -19.01
C LEU A 457 7.98 0.13 -20.11
N PRO A 458 8.20 0.82 -21.25
CA PRO A 458 9.09 0.32 -22.29
C PRO A 458 10.53 0.18 -21.78
N ALA A 459 11.29 -0.77 -22.33
CA ALA A 459 12.67 -1.03 -21.90
C ALA A 459 13.62 0.18 -22.07
N ALA A 460 13.29 1.13 -22.94
CA ALA A 460 14.06 2.37 -23.10
C ALA A 460 13.87 3.35 -21.93
N ASN A 461 12.80 3.22 -21.14
CA ASN A 461 12.53 4.11 -20.01
C ASN A 461 13.41 3.70 -18.80
N PRO A 462 14.19 4.60 -18.18
CA PRO A 462 15.04 4.29 -17.02
C PRO A 462 14.29 3.75 -15.79
N GLU A 463 13.02 4.09 -15.61
CA GLU A 463 12.19 3.60 -14.50
C GLU A 463 11.62 2.20 -14.76
N SER A 464 11.76 1.67 -15.98
CA SER A 464 11.26 0.35 -16.33
C SER A 464 12.07 -0.75 -15.65
N SER A 465 11.39 -1.74 -15.06
CA SER A 465 12.05 -2.93 -14.50
C SER A 465 12.77 -3.76 -15.57
N VAL A 466 12.36 -3.65 -16.84
CA VAL A 466 13.04 -4.29 -17.98
C VAL A 466 14.02 -3.36 -18.68
N ASN A 467 14.31 -2.19 -18.11
CA ASN A 467 15.44 -1.38 -18.56
C ASN A 467 16.74 -2.13 -18.30
N ARG A 468 17.71 -2.00 -19.22
CA ARG A 468 19.02 -2.65 -19.14
C ARG A 468 19.71 -2.45 -17.79
N GLU A 469 19.65 -1.26 -17.23
CA GLU A 469 20.28 -0.93 -15.94
C GLU A 469 19.58 -1.62 -14.76
N ASN A 470 18.30 -1.97 -14.92
CA ASN A 470 17.47 -2.59 -13.89
C ASN A 470 17.36 -4.11 -14.02
N ILE A 471 17.81 -4.72 -15.12
CA ILE A 471 17.67 -6.18 -15.37
C ILE A 471 18.24 -7.02 -14.22
N ILE A 472 19.45 -6.68 -13.73
CA ILE A 472 20.07 -7.43 -12.63
C ILE A 472 19.18 -7.38 -11.39
N LYS A 473 18.65 -6.20 -11.06
CA LYS A 473 17.74 -6.00 -9.91
C LYS A 473 16.42 -6.73 -10.10
N ALA A 474 15.86 -6.76 -11.31
CA ALA A 474 14.63 -7.49 -11.63
C ALA A 474 14.82 -9.00 -11.43
N CYS A 475 15.90 -9.58 -11.96
CA CYS A 475 16.23 -10.99 -11.77
C CYS A 475 16.55 -11.32 -10.31
N ALA A 476 17.21 -10.42 -9.58
CA ALA A 476 17.58 -10.59 -8.18
C ALA A 476 16.38 -10.75 -7.23
N GLN A 477 15.17 -10.34 -7.64
CA GLN A 477 13.96 -10.56 -6.83
C GLN A 477 13.72 -12.04 -6.50
N CYS A 478 14.11 -12.94 -7.41
CA CYS A 478 14.03 -14.39 -7.20
C CYS A 478 15.40 -15.07 -7.20
N HIS A 479 16.38 -14.52 -7.94
CA HIS A 479 17.72 -15.08 -8.11
C HIS A 479 18.80 -14.29 -7.36
N LEU A 480 18.49 -13.81 -6.14
CA LEU A 480 19.38 -12.94 -5.36
C LEU A 480 20.81 -13.50 -5.24
N GLY A 481 20.96 -14.76 -4.84
CA GLY A 481 22.29 -15.38 -4.70
C GLY A 481 23.07 -15.52 -6.01
N ILE A 482 22.40 -15.53 -7.16
CA ILE A 482 23.07 -15.49 -8.47
C ILE A 482 23.47 -14.06 -8.82
N ALA A 483 22.59 -13.08 -8.56
CA ALA A 483 22.89 -11.68 -8.78
C ALA A 483 24.10 -11.22 -7.94
N GLU A 484 24.20 -11.66 -6.67
CA GLU A 484 25.34 -11.38 -5.80
C GLU A 484 26.65 -11.96 -6.36
N LYS A 485 26.61 -13.21 -6.87
CA LYS A 485 27.77 -13.81 -7.55
C LYS A 485 28.14 -13.02 -8.80
N PHE A 486 27.16 -12.66 -9.62
CA PHE A 486 27.37 -11.83 -10.81
C PHE A 486 27.99 -10.48 -10.47
N SER A 487 27.59 -9.84 -9.38
CA SER A 487 28.20 -8.59 -8.91
C SER A 487 29.69 -8.72 -8.52
N SER A 488 30.21 -9.93 -8.32
CA SER A 488 31.64 -10.19 -8.12
C SER A 488 32.39 -10.59 -9.41
N SER A 489 31.68 -10.75 -10.53
CA SER A 489 32.26 -11.10 -11.82
C SER A 489 32.91 -9.89 -12.50
N ILE A 490 33.90 -10.14 -13.37
CA ILE A 490 34.49 -9.14 -14.26
C ILE A 490 33.47 -8.54 -15.25
N HIS A 491 32.35 -9.23 -15.47
CA HIS A 491 31.23 -8.73 -16.27
C HIS A 491 30.35 -7.72 -15.53
N SER A 492 30.61 -7.46 -14.24
CA SER A 492 29.87 -6.47 -13.47
C SER A 492 30.59 -5.11 -13.44
N PRO A 493 29.87 -3.98 -13.57
CA PRO A 493 30.42 -2.62 -13.41
C PRO A 493 31.03 -2.34 -12.03
N THR A 494 30.73 -3.17 -11.03
CA THR A 494 31.32 -3.10 -9.69
C THR A 494 32.79 -3.52 -9.68
N VAL A 495 33.16 -4.49 -10.52
CA VAL A 495 34.53 -5.03 -10.60
C VAL A 495 35.30 -4.43 -11.77
N SER A 496 34.68 -4.37 -12.95
CA SER A 496 35.31 -3.84 -14.15
C SER A 496 34.93 -2.37 -14.37
N LYS A 497 35.94 -1.50 -14.32
CA LYS A 497 35.81 -0.09 -14.70
C LYS A 497 36.28 0.07 -16.14
N THR A 498 35.35 0.03 -17.08
CA THR A 498 35.63 0.17 -18.52
C THR A 498 34.52 0.97 -19.19
N ASP A 499 34.87 1.68 -20.25
CA ASP A 499 33.91 2.37 -21.13
C ASP A 499 33.18 1.39 -22.05
N LYS A 500 33.61 0.11 -22.10
CA LYS A 500 32.95 -0.92 -22.89
C LYS A 500 31.62 -1.34 -22.26
N LYS A 501 30.65 -1.63 -23.11
CA LYS A 501 29.33 -2.13 -22.70
C LYS A 501 29.45 -3.52 -22.07
N LEU A 502 29.30 -3.59 -20.75
CA LEU A 502 29.32 -4.86 -20.00
C LEU A 502 27.97 -5.59 -20.10
N PRO A 503 27.93 -6.93 -20.19
CA PRO A 503 26.71 -7.69 -20.37
C PRO A 503 25.84 -7.69 -19.11
N VAL A 504 24.53 -7.89 -19.28
CA VAL A 504 23.55 -8.12 -18.21
C VAL A 504 22.91 -9.51 -18.37
N CYS A 505 22.07 -9.93 -17.43
CA CYS A 505 21.53 -11.29 -17.40
C CYS A 505 20.85 -11.70 -18.73
N ASN A 506 20.13 -10.78 -19.37
CA ASN A 506 19.43 -11.08 -20.61
C ASN A 506 20.27 -11.00 -21.89
N ASP A 507 21.53 -10.56 -21.79
CA ASP A 507 22.50 -10.65 -22.89
C ASP A 507 23.02 -12.10 -23.03
N CYS A 508 23.00 -12.89 -21.96
CA CYS A 508 23.37 -14.33 -21.97
C CYS A 508 22.14 -15.25 -21.91
N HIS A 509 21.05 -14.83 -21.26
CA HIS A 509 19.82 -15.61 -21.12
C HIS A 509 18.62 -14.90 -21.75
N THR A 510 18.05 -15.43 -22.82
CA THR A 510 16.88 -14.81 -23.46
C THR A 510 15.67 -14.76 -22.52
N SER A 511 15.11 -13.57 -22.22
CA SER A 511 14.07 -13.42 -21.19
C SER A 511 12.79 -14.22 -21.46
N HIS A 512 12.33 -14.30 -22.72
CA HIS A 512 11.09 -15.01 -23.09
C HIS A 512 11.31 -16.45 -23.57
N THR A 513 12.54 -16.86 -23.87
CA THR A 513 12.87 -18.24 -24.30
C THR A 513 13.88 -18.91 -23.38
N ILE A 514 14.04 -18.42 -22.15
CA ILE A 514 15.01 -18.91 -21.17
C ILE A 514 14.87 -20.42 -20.98
N SER A 515 15.97 -21.15 -21.16
CA SER A 515 15.99 -22.61 -21.18
C SER A 515 16.92 -23.16 -20.09
N ARG A 516 16.83 -24.48 -19.82
CA ARG A 516 17.77 -25.13 -18.92
C ARG A 516 19.09 -25.42 -19.65
N HIS A 517 20.19 -25.24 -18.93
CA HIS A 517 21.56 -25.42 -19.41
C HIS A 517 21.96 -26.89 -19.67
N ASP A 518 21.10 -27.85 -19.30
CA ASP A 518 21.35 -29.29 -19.33
C ASP A 518 20.67 -30.02 -20.49
N THR A 519 20.00 -29.32 -21.42
CA THR A 519 19.32 -29.96 -22.56
C THR A 519 20.21 -30.11 -23.79
N ALA A 520 20.05 -31.20 -24.55
CA ALA A 520 20.90 -31.57 -25.71
C ALA A 520 20.99 -30.51 -26.82
N GLY A 521 20.00 -29.62 -26.93
CA GLY A 521 19.95 -28.47 -27.86
C GLY A 521 20.83 -27.28 -27.44
N PHE A 522 21.43 -27.32 -26.25
CA PHE A 522 22.28 -26.27 -25.70
C PHE A 522 23.61 -26.07 -26.47
N ARG A 523 23.93 -26.93 -27.46
CA ARG A 523 25.16 -26.84 -28.25
C ARG A 523 25.32 -25.53 -29.04
N GLY A 524 24.22 -24.90 -29.46
CA GLY A 524 24.25 -23.55 -30.07
C GLY A 524 24.48 -22.42 -29.05
N LEU A 525 24.15 -22.65 -27.77
CA LEU A 525 24.18 -21.60 -26.75
C LEU A 525 25.58 -21.16 -26.32
N ILE A 526 26.66 -21.92 -26.59
CA ILE A 526 28.02 -21.41 -26.31
C ILE A 526 28.34 -20.18 -27.17
N LEU A 527 27.87 -20.16 -28.42
CA LEU A 527 27.96 -19.00 -29.31
C LEU A 527 27.09 -17.85 -28.80
N ASP A 528 25.87 -18.15 -28.37
CA ASP A 528 24.92 -17.13 -27.94
C ASP A 528 25.31 -16.49 -26.60
N GLU A 529 25.80 -17.28 -25.63
CA GLU A 529 26.13 -16.82 -24.26
C GLU A 529 27.42 -16.00 -24.18
N CYS A 530 28.49 -16.49 -24.82
CA CYS A 530 29.81 -15.86 -24.76
C CYS A 530 30.25 -15.32 -26.13
N GLY A 531 30.00 -16.09 -27.21
CA GLY A 531 30.48 -15.81 -28.56
C GLY A 531 29.98 -14.49 -29.15
N THR A 532 28.77 -14.04 -28.78
CA THR A 532 28.25 -12.72 -29.19
C THR A 532 29.18 -11.56 -28.84
N CYS A 533 29.96 -11.66 -27.74
CA CYS A 533 30.93 -10.66 -27.33
C CYS A 533 32.40 -11.13 -27.43
N HIS A 534 32.63 -12.46 -27.40
CA HIS A 534 33.94 -13.10 -27.42
C HIS A 534 34.14 -13.95 -28.68
N GLU A 535 33.84 -13.39 -29.84
CA GLU A 535 33.88 -14.08 -31.14
C GLU A 535 35.24 -14.76 -31.38
N HIS A 536 36.33 -14.00 -31.30
CA HIS A 536 37.67 -14.53 -31.52
C HIS A 536 38.05 -15.67 -30.57
N GLU A 537 37.79 -15.52 -29.26
CA GLU A 537 38.12 -16.57 -28.28
C GLU A 537 37.25 -17.82 -28.45
N THR A 538 36.03 -17.64 -28.96
CA THR A 538 35.11 -18.73 -29.29
C THR A 538 35.59 -19.51 -30.51
N ASP A 539 36.05 -18.82 -31.56
CA ASP A 539 36.65 -19.46 -32.74
C ASP A 539 37.89 -20.28 -32.38
N THR A 540 38.79 -19.71 -31.59
CA THR A 540 40.00 -20.41 -31.15
C THR A 540 39.68 -21.58 -30.21
N TYR A 541 38.64 -21.48 -29.39
CA TYR A 541 38.17 -22.58 -28.56
C TYR A 541 37.70 -23.77 -29.40
N PHE A 542 36.97 -23.52 -30.49
CA PHE A 542 36.49 -24.60 -31.37
C PHE A 542 37.59 -25.33 -32.11
N GLU A 543 38.79 -24.75 -32.23
CA GLU A 543 39.96 -25.44 -32.76
C GLU A 543 40.63 -26.42 -31.78
N THR A 544 40.29 -26.32 -30.49
CA THR A 544 40.86 -27.17 -29.43
C THR A 544 40.20 -28.54 -29.39
N TYR A 545 40.79 -29.46 -28.61
CA TYR A 545 40.20 -30.78 -28.39
C TYR A 545 38.80 -30.70 -27.76
N HIS A 546 38.58 -29.85 -26.76
CA HIS A 546 37.26 -29.68 -26.15
C HIS A 546 36.26 -29.07 -27.13
N GLY A 547 36.69 -28.07 -27.90
CA GLY A 547 35.89 -27.49 -28.98
C GLY A 547 35.41 -28.53 -29.99
N LYS A 548 36.35 -29.27 -30.59
CA LYS A 548 36.05 -30.31 -31.59
C LYS A 548 35.24 -31.47 -31.02
N ALA A 549 35.55 -31.91 -29.79
CA ALA A 549 34.79 -32.97 -29.14
C ALA A 549 33.37 -32.54 -28.76
N SER A 550 33.15 -31.25 -28.44
CA SER A 550 31.80 -30.73 -28.17
C SER A 550 30.88 -30.74 -29.40
N MET A 551 31.47 -30.64 -30.61
CA MET A 551 30.76 -30.73 -31.89
C MET A 551 30.34 -32.17 -32.27
N LEU A 552 30.90 -33.19 -31.61
CA LEU A 552 30.53 -34.58 -31.87
C LEU A 552 29.24 -34.96 -31.14
N SER A 553 28.48 -35.89 -31.74
CA SER A 553 27.30 -36.49 -31.09
C SER A 553 27.69 -37.12 -29.75
N GLY A 554 26.98 -36.78 -28.67
CA GLY A 554 27.31 -37.22 -27.30
C GLY A 554 28.36 -36.38 -26.53
N GLY A 555 28.99 -35.39 -27.17
CA GLY A 555 29.91 -34.41 -26.55
C GLY A 555 29.33 -33.42 -25.51
N GLU A 556 28.15 -33.69 -24.92
CA GLU A 556 27.49 -32.81 -23.93
C GLU A 556 28.24 -32.69 -22.61
N LYS A 557 29.03 -33.73 -22.31
CA LYS A 557 29.90 -33.81 -21.13
C LYS A 557 31.26 -33.17 -21.35
N THR A 558 31.53 -32.67 -22.55
CA THR A 558 32.77 -31.98 -22.86
C THR A 558 32.78 -30.61 -22.18
N ALA A 559 33.92 -30.23 -21.62
CA ALA A 559 34.07 -28.97 -20.90
C ALA A 559 33.77 -27.76 -21.81
N LYS A 560 32.96 -26.83 -21.33
CA LYS A 560 32.56 -25.58 -21.97
C LYS A 560 33.30 -24.40 -21.34
N CYS A 561 33.09 -23.20 -21.90
CA CYS A 561 33.67 -21.95 -21.37
C CYS A 561 33.41 -21.79 -19.85
N SER A 562 32.17 -22.00 -19.43
CA SER A 562 31.74 -21.81 -18.04
C SER A 562 32.25 -22.89 -17.06
N ASP A 563 32.61 -24.08 -17.53
CA ASP A 563 33.22 -25.13 -16.70
C ASP A 563 34.63 -24.71 -16.24
N CYS A 564 35.36 -24.03 -17.12
CA CYS A 564 36.70 -23.50 -16.87
C CYS A 564 36.66 -22.13 -16.16
N HIS A 565 35.86 -21.18 -16.67
CA HIS A 565 35.86 -19.79 -16.21
C HIS A 565 34.88 -19.49 -15.06
N GLY A 566 33.82 -20.28 -14.92
CA GLY A 566 32.65 -19.93 -14.11
C GLY A 566 31.48 -19.46 -14.97
N SER A 567 30.26 -19.49 -14.42
CA SER A 567 29.03 -19.10 -15.14
C SER A 567 28.57 -17.70 -14.76
N HIS A 568 28.66 -17.36 -13.48
CA HIS A 568 28.23 -16.08 -12.93
C HIS A 568 29.32 -15.42 -12.06
N ASP A 569 30.47 -16.05 -11.89
CA ASP A 569 31.59 -15.67 -11.02
C ASP A 569 32.90 -15.58 -11.82
N ILE A 570 32.81 -15.10 -13.06
CA ILE A 570 33.93 -15.09 -14.00
C ILE A 570 34.95 -14.05 -13.57
N LEU A 571 36.18 -14.48 -13.31
CA LEU A 571 37.27 -13.64 -12.85
C LEU A 571 38.52 -13.80 -13.73
N PRO A 572 39.32 -12.72 -13.90
CA PRO A 572 40.58 -12.81 -14.65
C PRO A 572 41.53 -13.83 -14.01
N ALA A 573 42.28 -14.56 -14.84
CA ALA A 573 43.13 -15.67 -14.38
C ALA A 573 44.20 -15.26 -13.34
N TYR A 574 44.56 -13.98 -13.24
CA TYR A 574 45.53 -13.50 -12.25
C TYR A 574 44.92 -13.21 -10.87
N TYR A 575 43.59 -13.16 -10.73
CA TYR A 575 42.92 -13.04 -9.43
C TYR A 575 43.04 -14.35 -8.66
N SER A 576 43.28 -14.29 -7.34
CA SER A 576 43.49 -15.48 -6.50
C SER A 576 42.27 -16.41 -6.44
N GLU A 577 41.08 -15.86 -6.60
CA GLU A 577 39.79 -16.53 -6.51
C GLU A 577 39.36 -17.12 -7.87
N SER A 578 40.03 -16.72 -8.96
CA SER A 578 39.71 -17.23 -10.30
C SER A 578 39.98 -18.73 -10.39
N ARG A 579 39.06 -19.47 -11.02
CA ARG A 579 39.20 -20.91 -11.30
C ARG A 579 40.41 -21.23 -12.17
N LEU A 580 40.89 -20.26 -12.94
CA LEU A 580 42.05 -20.37 -13.82
C LEU A 580 43.33 -19.80 -13.22
N ASN A 581 43.29 -19.37 -11.95
CA ASN A 581 44.50 -18.98 -11.26
C ASN A 581 45.49 -20.14 -11.18
N ARG A 582 46.79 -19.84 -11.24
CA ARG A 582 47.87 -20.82 -11.11
C ARG A 582 47.74 -21.72 -9.87
N ARG A 583 47.09 -21.23 -8.80
CA ARG A 583 46.81 -22.00 -7.58
C ARG A 583 45.60 -22.94 -7.71
N ASN A 584 44.61 -22.60 -8.54
CA ASN A 584 43.30 -23.25 -8.58
C ASN A 584 43.10 -24.13 -9.84
N VAL A 585 43.82 -23.85 -10.93
CA VAL A 585 43.61 -24.49 -12.24
C VAL A 585 43.71 -26.01 -12.21
N VAL A 586 44.59 -26.57 -11.38
CA VAL A 586 44.71 -28.04 -11.20
C VAL A 586 43.40 -28.62 -10.70
N GLU A 587 42.79 -27.98 -9.71
CA GLU A 587 41.54 -28.42 -9.11
C GLU A 587 40.36 -28.25 -10.08
N THR A 588 40.35 -27.16 -10.86
CA THR A 588 39.37 -26.95 -11.93
C THR A 588 39.40 -28.09 -12.94
N CYS A 589 40.59 -28.47 -13.42
CA CYS A 589 40.72 -29.59 -14.34
C CYS A 589 40.38 -30.95 -13.69
N ARG A 590 40.61 -31.12 -12.38
CA ARG A 590 40.31 -32.37 -11.66
C ARG A 590 38.84 -32.74 -11.62
N LYS A 591 37.95 -31.76 -11.77
CA LYS A 591 36.50 -32.01 -11.88
C LYS A 591 36.14 -33.02 -12.97
N CYS A 592 36.89 -33.01 -14.07
CA CYS A 592 36.71 -33.95 -15.19
C CYS A 592 37.92 -34.89 -15.38
N HIS A 593 39.11 -34.48 -14.95
CA HIS A 593 40.36 -35.24 -15.06
C HIS A 593 40.98 -35.51 -13.69
N PRO A 594 40.56 -36.56 -12.94
CA PRO A 594 41.01 -36.82 -11.57
C PRO A 594 42.54 -36.89 -11.39
N GLY A 595 43.26 -37.36 -12.42
CA GLY A 595 44.73 -37.43 -12.44
C GLY A 595 45.46 -36.13 -12.81
N SER A 596 44.74 -35.01 -12.97
CA SER A 596 45.32 -33.74 -13.37
C SER A 596 46.36 -33.22 -12.36
N ASN A 597 47.44 -32.66 -12.90
CA ASN A 597 48.58 -32.12 -12.20
C ASN A 597 49.11 -30.86 -12.92
N ARG A 598 50.10 -30.16 -12.35
CA ARG A 598 50.59 -28.90 -12.91
C ARG A 598 51.17 -28.99 -14.33
N LYS A 599 51.74 -30.13 -14.73
CA LYS A 599 52.23 -30.31 -16.11
C LYS A 599 51.05 -30.48 -17.07
N PHE A 600 50.02 -31.22 -16.65
CA PHE A 600 48.79 -31.39 -17.43
C PHE A 600 48.08 -30.06 -17.67
N THR A 601 47.97 -29.21 -16.64
CA THR A 601 47.33 -27.88 -16.77
C THR A 601 48.18 -26.83 -17.49
N GLY A 602 49.38 -27.19 -17.96
CA GLY A 602 50.23 -26.30 -18.76
C GLY A 602 49.82 -26.21 -20.24
N TYR A 603 48.80 -26.97 -20.64
CA TYR A 603 48.23 -26.91 -21.99
C TYR A 603 47.57 -25.54 -22.26
N LEU A 604 47.84 -24.98 -23.43
CA LEU A 604 47.28 -23.69 -23.85
C LEU A 604 45.88 -23.90 -24.46
N THR A 605 44.85 -23.56 -23.69
CA THR A 605 43.44 -23.90 -23.99
C THR A 605 42.76 -23.07 -25.09
N HIS A 606 43.38 -21.99 -25.57
CA HIS A 606 42.91 -21.17 -26.70
C HIS A 606 44.01 -20.89 -27.74
N ALA A 607 45.10 -21.67 -27.71
CA ALA A 607 46.19 -21.42 -28.63
C ALA A 607 45.88 -21.92 -30.04
N THR A 608 46.15 -21.08 -31.04
CA THR A 608 45.98 -21.43 -32.45
C THR A 608 47.30 -21.26 -33.20
N HIS A 609 47.40 -21.93 -34.34
CA HIS A 609 48.54 -21.83 -35.25
C HIS A 609 48.38 -20.70 -36.27
N HIS A 610 47.34 -19.86 -36.15
CA HIS A 610 47.07 -18.76 -37.08
C HIS A 610 47.68 -17.43 -36.64
N ASP A 611 47.98 -17.28 -35.35
CA ASP A 611 48.56 -16.06 -34.79
C ASP A 611 50.08 -16.24 -34.59
N ARG A 612 50.85 -15.67 -35.52
CA ARG A 612 52.31 -15.72 -35.51
C ARG A 612 52.92 -14.94 -34.34
N ASP A 613 52.26 -13.87 -33.90
CA ASP A 613 52.83 -12.94 -32.94
C ASP A 613 52.56 -13.42 -31.51
N LYS A 614 51.39 -14.02 -31.25
CA LYS A 614 51.02 -14.60 -29.94
C LYS A 614 51.54 -16.03 -29.76
N TYR A 615 51.57 -16.84 -30.83
CA TYR A 615 51.98 -18.26 -30.78
C TYR A 615 52.99 -18.63 -31.88
N PRO A 616 54.19 -18.01 -31.90
CA PRO A 616 55.16 -18.18 -32.99
C PRO A 616 55.57 -19.64 -33.20
N TYR A 617 55.84 -20.37 -32.12
CA TYR A 617 56.26 -21.77 -32.20
C TYR A 617 55.18 -22.68 -32.81
N LEU A 618 53.90 -22.46 -32.47
CA LEU A 618 52.79 -23.22 -33.04
C LEU A 618 52.59 -22.89 -34.52
N TYR A 619 52.66 -21.61 -34.89
CA TYR A 619 52.53 -21.15 -36.27
C TYR A 619 53.56 -21.82 -37.18
N TYR A 620 54.85 -21.69 -36.86
CA TYR A 620 55.92 -22.23 -37.71
C TYR A 620 55.94 -23.76 -37.71
N THR A 621 55.63 -24.40 -36.59
CA THR A 621 55.58 -25.86 -36.53
C THR A 621 54.43 -26.41 -37.39
N PHE A 622 53.25 -25.80 -37.32
CA PHE A 622 52.11 -26.23 -38.12
C PHE A 622 52.37 -26.09 -39.63
N TRP A 623 52.85 -24.92 -40.07
CA TRP A 623 53.14 -24.68 -41.48
C TRP A 623 54.32 -25.51 -41.98
N GLY A 624 55.33 -25.75 -41.14
CA GLY A 624 56.43 -26.65 -41.44
C GLY A 624 55.97 -28.09 -41.63
N MET A 625 55.17 -28.63 -40.71
CA MET A 625 54.62 -29.98 -40.80
C MET A 625 53.63 -30.13 -41.96
N THR A 626 52.79 -29.13 -42.20
CA THR A 626 51.84 -29.12 -43.32
C THR A 626 52.59 -29.08 -44.65
N GLY A 627 53.64 -28.25 -44.75
CA GLY A 627 54.51 -28.21 -45.92
C GLY A 627 55.23 -29.54 -46.16
N LEU A 628 55.74 -30.18 -45.09
CA LEU A 628 56.34 -31.52 -45.17
C LEU A 628 55.32 -32.56 -45.66
N LEU A 629 54.11 -32.54 -45.13
CA LEU A 629 53.02 -33.46 -45.50
C LEU A 629 52.64 -33.30 -46.97
N VAL A 630 52.30 -32.08 -47.39
CA VAL A 630 51.91 -31.76 -48.77
C VAL A 630 53.06 -32.04 -49.72
N GLY A 631 54.30 -31.68 -49.36
CA GLY A 631 55.48 -31.97 -50.16
C GLY A 631 55.72 -33.48 -50.33
N THR A 632 55.56 -34.26 -49.27
CA THR A 632 55.67 -35.72 -49.30
C THR A 632 54.59 -36.32 -50.22
N PHE A 633 53.33 -35.95 -50.03
CA PHE A 633 52.24 -36.46 -50.88
C PHE A 633 52.35 -36.01 -52.33
N ALA A 634 52.78 -34.78 -52.60
CA ALA A 634 53.00 -34.30 -53.95
C ALA A 634 54.14 -35.06 -54.63
N PHE A 635 55.29 -35.21 -53.95
CA PHE A 635 56.44 -35.93 -54.50
C PHE A 635 56.11 -37.40 -54.79
N PHE A 636 55.61 -38.13 -53.79
CA PHE A 636 55.27 -39.55 -53.96
C PHE A 636 54.05 -39.74 -54.86
N GLY A 637 53.10 -38.81 -54.83
CA GLY A 637 51.94 -38.78 -55.72
C GLY A 637 52.35 -38.65 -57.18
N ILE A 638 53.17 -37.63 -57.50
CA ILE A 638 53.72 -37.40 -58.85
C ILE A 638 54.61 -38.57 -59.29
N HIS A 639 55.49 -39.07 -58.40
CA HIS A 639 56.31 -40.25 -58.66
C HIS A 639 55.43 -41.45 -59.05
N THR A 640 54.36 -41.70 -58.29
CA THR A 640 53.41 -42.78 -58.58
C THR A 640 52.69 -42.54 -59.90
N LEU A 641 52.26 -41.31 -60.18
CA LEU A 641 51.56 -40.94 -61.41
C LEU A 641 52.43 -41.16 -62.65
N PHE A 642 53.74 -40.90 -62.57
CA PHE A 642 54.68 -41.22 -63.65
C PHE A 642 55.04 -42.70 -63.72
N TRP A 643 55.07 -43.40 -62.58
CA TRP A 643 55.40 -44.82 -62.52
C TRP A 643 54.25 -45.72 -63.02
N VAL A 644 53.00 -45.33 -62.77
CA VAL A 644 51.79 -46.11 -63.12
C VAL A 644 51.72 -46.45 -64.62
N PRO A 645 51.84 -45.51 -65.58
CA PRO A 645 51.84 -45.81 -67.01
C PRO A 645 52.94 -46.79 -67.42
N ARG A 646 54.14 -46.64 -66.84
CA ARG A 646 55.26 -47.55 -67.06
C ARG A 646 54.94 -48.95 -66.53
N SER A 647 54.38 -49.05 -65.33
CA SER A 647 53.97 -50.33 -64.73
C SER A 647 52.89 -51.04 -65.55
N PHE A 648 51.91 -50.29 -66.08
CA PHE A 648 50.88 -50.82 -66.96
C PHE A 648 51.50 -51.30 -68.28
N ARG A 649 52.39 -50.52 -68.89
CA ARG A 649 53.07 -50.91 -70.14
C ARG A 649 53.88 -52.19 -69.99
N GLU A 650 54.60 -52.35 -68.87
CA GLU A 650 55.34 -53.58 -68.56
C GLU A 650 54.41 -54.78 -68.25
N ARG A 651 53.30 -54.56 -67.55
CA ARG A 651 52.27 -55.61 -67.36
C ARG A 651 51.61 -56.03 -68.68
N PHE A 652 51.32 -55.09 -69.58
CA PHE A 652 50.79 -55.40 -70.90
C PHE A 652 51.80 -56.13 -71.79
N LYS A 653 53.10 -55.77 -71.72
CA LYS A 653 54.18 -56.54 -72.36
C LYS A 653 54.25 -57.98 -71.84
N LYS A 654 54.33 -58.17 -70.52
CA LYS A 654 54.36 -59.51 -69.91
C LYS A 654 53.11 -60.34 -70.24
N ARG A 655 51.91 -59.73 -70.26
CA ARG A 655 50.69 -60.42 -70.73
C ARG A 655 50.79 -60.79 -72.20
N ARG A 656 51.30 -59.92 -73.07
CA ARG A 656 51.51 -60.23 -74.49
C ARG A 656 52.51 -61.37 -74.68
N GLU A 657 53.64 -61.35 -73.98
CA GLU A 657 54.65 -62.43 -74.02
C GLU A 657 54.07 -63.75 -73.51
N HIS A 658 53.34 -63.72 -72.39
CA HIS A 658 52.71 -64.91 -71.84
C HIS A 658 51.60 -65.47 -72.75
N SER A 659 50.83 -64.62 -73.43
CA SER A 659 49.88 -65.05 -74.46
C SER A 659 50.60 -65.61 -75.70
N ARG A 660 51.72 -65.02 -76.09
CA ARG A 660 52.53 -65.47 -77.25
C ARG A 660 53.21 -66.80 -77.00
N GLN A 661 53.73 -67.03 -75.79
CA GLN A 661 54.25 -68.33 -75.35
C GLN A 661 53.13 -69.39 -75.26
N LYS A 662 51.91 -68.99 -74.87
CA LYS A 662 50.75 -69.91 -74.81
C LYS A 662 50.22 -70.28 -76.21
N ILE A 663 50.42 -69.44 -77.21
CA ILE A 663 50.13 -69.74 -78.63
C ILE A 663 51.22 -70.65 -79.21
N LEU A 664 52.50 -70.33 -79.00
CA LEU A 664 53.62 -71.15 -79.49
C LEU A 664 53.63 -72.59 -78.91
N LYS A 665 53.19 -72.78 -77.66
CA LYS A 665 53.01 -74.12 -77.05
C LYS A 665 51.77 -74.88 -77.52
N LYS A 666 50.91 -74.28 -78.35
CA LYS A 666 49.71 -74.93 -78.89
C LYS A 666 49.91 -75.43 -80.32
N ASP A 667 51.01 -75.02 -80.95
CA ASP A 667 51.44 -75.40 -82.29
C ASP A 667 52.61 -76.43 -82.27
N GLU A 668 53.03 -76.87 -81.08
CA GLU A 668 53.76 -78.13 -80.81
C GLU A 668 52.76 -79.19 -80.34
#